data_AF-A0A2H0GAE4-F1
#
_entry.id   AF-A0A2H0GAE4-F1
#
_cell.length_a   1.000
_cell.length_b   1.000
_cell.length_c   1.000
_cell.angle_alpha   90.00
_cell.angle_beta   90.00
_cell.angle_gamma   90.00
#
_symmetry.space_group_name_H-M   'P 1'
#
loop_
_entity.id
_entity.type
_entity.pdbx_description
1 polymer ?
#
loop_
_entity_poly.entity_id
_entity_poly.type
_entity_poly.pdbx_seq_one_letter_code
_entity_poly.pdbx_strand_id
1 'polypeptide(L)'
;MNKIILTFLSVFTIYSSFGQAIQIGTGTTVNTITQASPVNTYFRRQVAQFVYTRAEINAAGVTGANTLSQLGFFITTNPLFNIPGYTVKVKHTNANNASNSLGTTGWTVVKNAFTYAPEPGDFDMLIFDTPFNWNGTQNLAIEICWSQIQPTWDASGQCRIFNSNRGYRYRLDDNAGSICGQTTTTRVNYKPQVRLIFKSTTTWNGSVSTDWFNQNNWDAFVPTQEMNVLIPSGTTNIPIIAAAGAVAKNITIDAGATLTLVGTSNIDIYGDFNNNGTFVANSGNVTLKGENSNNINGSTNQDMFNLTIDNVNGAIINSGSIDLRGTLKVGIATGNFNTNNALTLISDSAGTARIDELTTKCKYTLNMSDAYGDSWNGGFITAYIDNVPVGDFFAKRANSSSDIYVPAGAVLRLQYTAGNYENENSYTLSLNSTVVFSNGPTPTVGTNVFSTTASCSFFNPITGNIVMQRYIDAGATNWRFVTSAVTGGTLAELSSTFITSGFPGADFPNWPTAANPWPSIYFYDETVPGIQDNGFMPATNISNVIGVGEGIWVWSGDTIIGTQPFNMNITGPPNVGNINLPISYTNSGLPADDGWNMVGNPYPSSIDWDSPNITKNGVNNAIYIWNPDLEQFASYVGGFGTNGGSNVIASSQAFWLQTTSPTATVTMRESSKTSVTGTFLRPQTTTPFKIKAQNGFGQDEAIINFDDNATIGFDVNFDALKIPSQNPNLPIISSVMADDYSINQFPAQEINIPIRVLTGVTGIHTISVENIESLTNAACLILEDLYTGINYNLSFTPSFNIQLFDTTTLARFILHIGAPKIIETTEISCINNQDGEIIFTKNSASPFDITWKDGTLTTISSKTNVLSDTLINLNNGTYYIETTDNLCGNIIDTVILVNPLPITAAFSTVKDTFDITEAVVFTNASLNAVDYSWDFGDGNASSQANPSHTYAQIGDYLVSLISSQNSNCNASNQQLITITDNVTSVDEYNIMEDLKIWTQPNLLYIQFKDANYKELEIRDLLGKIVFSKPIFNNNQHTINTSKWSNSIYLVVLHKTNGEREVRKVIVSN
;
A
#
# COMPACT_ATOMS: atom_id res chain seq x y z
N MET A 1 38.42 -62.23 20.18
CA MET A 1 38.98 -61.40 21.27
C MET A 1 38.11 -60.17 21.43
N ASN A 2 37.75 -59.88 22.68
CA ASN A 2 36.59 -59.11 23.12
C ASN A 2 36.49 -57.68 22.56
N LYS A 3 35.32 -57.32 22.02
CA LYS A 3 34.80 -55.95 22.05
C LYS A 3 33.37 -55.98 22.57
N ILE A 4 33.22 -55.26 23.67
CA ILE A 4 32.03 -55.09 24.51
C ILE A 4 30.95 -54.38 23.67
N ILE A 5 29.76 -54.98 23.59
CA ILE A 5 28.55 -54.35 23.06
C ILE A 5 27.99 -53.49 24.19
N LEU A 6 28.22 -52.18 24.13
CA LEU A 6 27.45 -51.20 24.90
C LEU A 6 26.16 -50.92 24.13
N THR A 7 25.06 -51.48 24.61
CA THR A 7 23.72 -51.12 24.16
C THR A 7 23.43 -49.70 24.64
N PHE A 8 23.30 -48.75 23.71
CA PHE A 8 22.82 -47.41 24.01
C PHE A 8 21.37 -47.53 24.52
N LEU A 9 21.21 -47.37 25.83
CA LEU A 9 19.92 -47.16 26.46
C LEU A 9 19.47 -45.74 26.09
N SER A 10 18.57 -45.62 25.12
CA SER A 10 17.89 -44.37 24.82
C SER A 10 17.08 -43.95 26.04
N VAL A 11 17.65 -43.06 26.86
CA VAL A 11 16.91 -42.33 27.88
C VAL A 11 15.92 -41.45 27.14
N PHE A 12 14.66 -41.90 27.04
CA PHE A 12 13.55 -41.00 26.77
C PHE A 12 13.48 -40.05 27.97
N THR A 13 14.05 -38.85 27.83
CA THR A 13 13.67 -37.71 28.65
C THR A 13 12.19 -37.46 28.39
N ILE A 14 11.35 -37.92 29.31
CA ILE A 14 9.95 -37.51 29.35
C ILE A 14 9.98 -36.02 29.68
N TYR A 15 9.82 -35.17 28.67
CA TYR A 15 9.48 -33.78 28.88
C TYR A 15 8.16 -33.77 29.66
N SER A 16 8.22 -33.43 30.95
CA SER A 16 7.02 -33.08 31.69
C SER A 16 6.52 -31.76 31.09
N SER A 17 5.52 -31.84 30.20
CA SER A 17 4.80 -30.66 29.76
C SER A 17 4.13 -30.04 30.98
N PHE A 18 4.64 -28.89 31.44
CA PHE A 18 4.03 -28.13 32.52
C PHE A 18 2.66 -27.61 32.06
N GLY A 19 1.58 -28.34 32.28
CA GLY A 19 0.24 -27.83 32.04
C GLY A 19 -0.10 -26.71 33.05
N GLN A 20 -0.91 -25.74 32.64
CA GLN A 20 -1.43 -24.71 33.55
C GLN A 20 -2.43 -25.37 34.50
N ALA A 21 -2.03 -25.52 35.76
CA ALA A 21 -2.88 -26.07 36.81
C ALA A 21 -3.69 -24.95 37.47
N ILE A 22 -5.01 -25.04 37.40
CA ILE A 22 -5.92 -24.15 38.13
C ILE A 22 -6.69 -24.92 39.18
N GLN A 23 -7.02 -24.25 40.28
CA GLN A 23 -7.87 -24.78 41.33
C GLN A 23 -9.16 -23.98 41.40
N ILE A 24 -10.29 -24.67 41.39
CA ILE A 24 -11.61 -24.04 41.55
C ILE A 24 -12.23 -24.53 42.85
N GLY A 25 -12.60 -23.56 43.69
CA GLY A 25 -13.03 -23.77 45.07
C GLY A 25 -11.94 -23.46 46.09
N THR A 26 -12.35 -22.86 47.21
CA THR A 26 -11.51 -22.51 48.36
C THR A 26 -12.10 -23.08 49.66
N GLY A 27 -11.29 -23.13 50.72
CA GLY A 27 -11.68 -23.65 52.03
C GLY A 27 -11.30 -25.12 52.28
N THR A 28 -11.64 -25.60 53.47
CA THR A 28 -11.27 -26.94 53.97
C THR A 28 -12.48 -27.82 54.27
N THR A 29 -13.69 -27.39 53.90
CA THR A 29 -14.93 -28.15 54.13
C THR A 29 -14.90 -29.48 53.39
N VAL A 30 -15.28 -30.55 54.09
CA VAL A 30 -15.26 -31.93 53.60
C VAL A 30 -16.68 -32.47 53.57
N ASN A 31 -17.05 -33.24 52.53
CA ASN A 31 -18.35 -33.92 52.53
C ASN A 31 -18.42 -34.96 53.66
N THR A 32 -19.59 -35.20 54.24
CA THR A 32 -19.80 -36.32 55.15
C THR A 32 -19.73 -37.66 54.40
N ILE A 33 -19.54 -38.76 55.13
CA ILE A 33 -19.51 -40.12 54.55
C ILE A 33 -20.84 -40.57 53.92
N THR A 34 -21.93 -39.81 54.07
CA THR A 34 -23.25 -40.09 53.47
C THR A 34 -23.64 -39.06 52.40
N GLN A 35 -22.86 -37.99 52.23
CA GLN A 35 -23.10 -36.99 51.21
C GLN A 35 -22.50 -37.44 49.88
N ALA A 36 -23.29 -37.32 48.81
CA ALA A 36 -22.84 -37.63 47.47
C ALA A 36 -21.62 -36.78 47.10
N SER A 37 -20.58 -37.43 46.58
CA SER A 37 -19.36 -36.81 46.11
C SER A 37 -18.75 -37.67 44.98
N PRO A 38 -17.67 -37.21 44.32
CA PRO A 38 -17.01 -37.99 43.28
C PRO A 38 -16.37 -39.29 43.70
N VAL A 39 -16.19 -39.51 45.00
CA VAL A 39 -15.49 -40.68 45.55
C VAL A 39 -16.26 -41.35 46.68
N ASN A 40 -17.44 -40.82 47.05
CA ASN A 40 -18.22 -41.36 48.15
C ASN A 40 -18.99 -42.62 47.73
N THR A 41 -18.87 -43.69 48.52
CA THR A 41 -19.38 -45.02 48.20
C THR A 41 -20.57 -45.45 49.07
N TYR A 42 -21.30 -44.48 49.65
CA TYR A 42 -22.49 -44.78 50.48
C TYR A 42 -23.55 -45.63 49.76
N PHE A 43 -23.67 -45.48 48.43
CA PHE A 43 -24.43 -46.38 47.57
C PHE A 43 -23.51 -47.11 46.59
N ARG A 44 -23.95 -48.27 46.11
CA ARG A 44 -23.07 -49.17 45.33
C ARG A 44 -22.70 -48.62 43.95
N ARG A 45 -23.44 -47.67 43.38
CA ARG A 45 -23.12 -47.03 42.10
C ARG A 45 -23.69 -45.60 42.00
N GLN A 46 -23.04 -44.73 41.24
CA GLN A 46 -23.43 -43.33 41.08
C GLN A 46 -23.26 -42.84 39.64
N VAL A 47 -24.14 -41.94 39.21
CA VAL A 47 -23.87 -40.97 38.14
C VAL A 47 -24.07 -39.55 38.69
N ALA A 48 -23.14 -38.64 38.41
CA ALA A 48 -23.21 -37.27 38.88
C ALA A 48 -22.73 -36.26 37.84
N GLN A 49 -23.32 -35.06 37.89
CA GLN A 49 -23.08 -33.94 37.00
C GLN A 49 -22.85 -32.68 37.83
N PHE A 50 -21.83 -31.90 37.48
CA PHE A 50 -21.52 -30.61 38.09
C PHE A 50 -20.90 -29.67 37.05
N VAL A 51 -21.00 -28.36 37.30
CA VAL A 51 -20.59 -27.31 36.35
C VAL A 51 -19.56 -26.38 36.98
N TYR A 52 -18.48 -26.12 36.26
CA TYR A 52 -17.55 -25.02 36.54
C TYR A 52 -17.74 -23.95 35.48
N THR A 53 -18.08 -22.75 35.94
CA THR A 53 -18.40 -21.63 35.06
C THR A 53 -17.14 -21.06 34.44
N ARG A 54 -17.28 -20.44 33.25
CA ARG A 54 -16.22 -19.67 32.62
C ARG A 54 -15.65 -18.62 33.58
N ALA A 55 -16.52 -17.96 34.35
CA ALA A 55 -16.09 -16.97 35.34
C ALA A 55 -15.18 -17.59 36.41
N GLU A 56 -15.51 -18.79 36.92
CA GLU A 56 -14.65 -19.50 37.88
C GLU A 56 -13.33 -19.95 37.27
N ILE A 57 -13.33 -20.42 36.02
CA ILE A 57 -12.13 -20.84 35.29
C ILE A 57 -11.22 -19.64 35.01
N ASN A 58 -11.78 -18.54 34.51
CA ASN A 58 -11.07 -17.29 34.26
C ASN A 58 -10.48 -16.71 35.56
N ALA A 59 -11.26 -16.68 36.64
CA ALA A 59 -10.80 -16.19 37.94
C ALA A 59 -9.67 -17.06 38.52
N ALA A 60 -9.62 -18.33 38.16
CA ALA A 60 -8.56 -19.24 38.56
C ALA A 60 -7.32 -19.20 37.63
N GLY A 61 -7.34 -18.37 36.57
CA GLY A 61 -6.17 -18.03 35.76
C GLY A 61 -6.13 -18.56 34.33
N VAL A 62 -7.17 -19.24 33.84
CA VAL A 62 -7.24 -19.73 32.44
C VAL A 62 -8.23 -18.89 31.65
N THR A 63 -7.75 -18.16 30.65
CA THR A 63 -8.57 -17.34 29.75
C THR A 63 -8.49 -17.84 28.31
N GLY A 64 -9.60 -17.71 27.57
CA GLY A 64 -9.65 -18.14 26.16
C GLY A 64 -9.74 -19.67 25.98
N ALA A 65 -9.73 -20.10 24.73
CA ALA A 65 -9.82 -21.52 24.38
C ALA A 65 -8.54 -22.26 24.79
N ASN A 66 -8.69 -23.43 25.42
CA ASN A 66 -7.59 -24.23 25.96
C ASN A 66 -7.96 -25.72 25.98
N THR A 67 -6.97 -26.61 25.97
CA THR A 67 -7.20 -28.07 26.04
C THR A 67 -7.08 -28.56 27.48
N LEU A 68 -8.19 -28.98 28.09
CA LEU A 68 -8.20 -29.63 29.40
C LEU A 68 -7.66 -31.06 29.28
N SER A 69 -6.56 -31.38 29.97
CA SER A 69 -5.89 -32.67 29.88
C SER A 69 -5.99 -33.51 31.15
N GLN A 70 -6.25 -32.88 32.31
CA GLN A 70 -6.44 -33.60 33.57
C GLN A 70 -7.48 -32.91 34.46
N LEU A 71 -8.10 -33.72 35.31
CA LEU A 71 -8.97 -33.26 36.38
C LEU A 71 -8.66 -34.07 37.64
N GLY A 72 -8.55 -33.42 38.79
CA GLY A 72 -8.42 -34.09 40.08
C GLY A 72 -9.33 -33.52 41.13
N PHE A 73 -9.66 -34.34 42.12
CA PHE A 73 -10.44 -33.96 43.29
C PHE A 73 -9.55 -34.00 44.52
N PHE A 74 -9.71 -33.05 45.46
CA PHE A 74 -8.94 -33.09 46.70
C PHE A 74 -9.49 -34.17 47.63
N ILE A 75 -8.79 -35.28 47.79
CA ILE A 75 -9.24 -36.43 48.57
C ILE A 75 -8.77 -36.27 50.01
N THR A 76 -9.70 -36.38 50.96
CA THR A 76 -9.38 -36.30 52.40
C THR A 76 -9.37 -37.67 53.06
N THR A 77 -10.20 -38.59 52.57
CA THR A 77 -10.27 -39.96 53.06
C THR A 77 -10.63 -40.86 51.88
N ASN A 78 -9.85 -41.91 51.67
CA ASN A 78 -10.11 -42.86 50.59
C ASN A 78 -11.40 -43.68 50.85
N PRO A 79 -12.09 -44.14 49.80
CA PRO A 79 -13.15 -45.12 49.93
C PRO A 79 -12.56 -46.47 50.38
N LEU A 80 -13.32 -47.22 51.18
CA LEU A 80 -12.92 -48.55 51.67
C LEU A 80 -12.72 -49.57 50.55
N PHE A 81 -13.41 -49.38 49.42
CA PHE A 81 -13.32 -50.23 48.24
C PHE A 81 -13.03 -49.38 47.01
N ASN A 82 -12.21 -49.92 46.10
CA ASN A 82 -11.96 -49.30 44.81
C ASN A 82 -13.26 -49.19 44.01
N ILE A 83 -13.39 -48.12 43.23
CA ILE A 83 -14.61 -47.76 42.52
C ILE A 83 -14.53 -48.30 41.08
N PRO A 84 -15.24 -49.39 40.71
CA PRO A 84 -15.07 -50.04 39.41
C PRO A 84 -15.84 -49.31 38.30
N GLY A 85 -15.31 -49.35 37.07
CA GLY A 85 -15.96 -48.77 35.89
C GLY A 85 -16.17 -47.26 36.00
N TYR A 86 -15.29 -46.57 36.72
CA TYR A 86 -15.27 -45.12 36.85
C TYR A 86 -14.97 -44.49 35.49
N THR A 87 -15.85 -43.59 35.05
CA THR A 87 -15.75 -42.93 33.74
C THR A 87 -15.89 -41.43 33.94
N VAL A 88 -15.10 -40.62 33.21
CA VAL A 88 -15.21 -39.15 33.23
C VAL A 88 -15.60 -38.68 31.85
N LYS A 89 -16.62 -37.82 31.79
CA LYS A 89 -17.03 -37.13 30.58
C LYS A 89 -17.09 -35.63 30.80
N VAL A 90 -16.83 -34.88 29.73
CA VAL A 90 -16.85 -33.42 29.75
C VAL A 90 -17.66 -32.92 28.57
N LYS A 91 -18.31 -31.76 28.73
CA LYS A 91 -18.91 -31.02 27.61
C LYS A 91 -18.99 -29.53 27.87
N HIS A 92 -19.13 -28.76 26.79
CA HIS A 92 -19.50 -27.35 26.87
C HIS A 92 -20.97 -27.20 27.27
N THR A 93 -21.28 -26.17 28.06
CA THR A 93 -22.66 -25.83 28.44
C THR A 93 -22.83 -24.34 28.69
N ASN A 94 -24.03 -23.81 28.46
CA ASN A 94 -24.42 -22.45 28.87
C ASN A 94 -25.08 -22.43 30.27
N ALA A 95 -25.31 -23.60 30.88
CA ALA A 95 -25.88 -23.69 32.22
C ALA A 95 -24.86 -23.16 33.25
N ASN A 96 -25.30 -22.35 34.21
CA ASN A 96 -24.43 -21.79 35.25
C ASN A 96 -24.25 -22.72 36.47
N ASN A 97 -25.01 -23.82 36.52
CA ASN A 97 -25.00 -24.81 37.60
C ASN A 97 -25.67 -26.12 37.14
N ALA A 98 -25.77 -27.10 38.03
CA ALA A 98 -26.42 -28.39 37.79
C ALA A 98 -27.89 -28.41 38.31
N SER A 99 -28.62 -27.29 38.18
CA SER A 99 -30.02 -27.19 38.63
C SER A 99 -30.94 -28.20 37.94
N ASN A 100 -30.79 -28.35 36.62
CA ASN A 100 -31.44 -29.36 35.80
C ASN A 100 -30.43 -30.44 35.39
N SER A 101 -30.91 -31.63 35.03
CA SER A 101 -30.03 -32.61 34.38
C SER A 101 -29.55 -32.04 33.04
N LEU A 102 -28.27 -32.19 32.74
CA LEU A 102 -27.70 -31.75 31.48
C LEU A 102 -27.95 -32.76 30.34
N GLY A 103 -28.81 -33.77 30.54
CA GLY A 103 -29.08 -34.82 29.58
C GLY A 103 -27.97 -35.89 29.52
N THR A 104 -28.22 -36.94 28.73
CA THR A 104 -27.35 -38.11 28.58
C THR A 104 -26.55 -38.11 27.27
N THR A 105 -26.78 -37.12 26.40
CA THR A 105 -26.14 -36.96 25.09
C THR A 105 -25.24 -35.72 25.04
N GLY A 106 -24.38 -35.62 24.01
CA GLY A 106 -23.49 -34.49 23.80
C GLY A 106 -22.30 -34.42 24.76
N TRP A 107 -21.93 -35.56 25.36
CA TRP A 107 -20.80 -35.69 26.27
C TRP A 107 -19.60 -36.32 25.55
N THR A 108 -18.41 -35.76 25.75
CA THR A 108 -17.16 -36.37 25.30
C THR A 108 -16.60 -37.23 26.42
N VAL A 109 -16.36 -38.52 26.17
CA VAL A 109 -15.63 -39.38 27.12
C VAL A 109 -14.17 -38.96 27.10
N VAL A 110 -13.69 -38.42 28.22
CA VAL A 110 -12.30 -37.96 28.38
C VAL A 110 -11.45 -38.97 29.14
N LYS A 111 -12.10 -39.81 29.95
CA LYS A 111 -11.48 -40.95 30.64
C LYS A 111 -12.36 -42.17 30.44
N ASN A 112 -11.84 -43.20 29.78
CA ASN A 112 -12.51 -44.48 29.60
C ASN A 112 -12.70 -45.19 30.94
N ALA A 113 -13.63 -46.14 30.99
CA ALA A 113 -13.96 -46.85 32.21
C ALA A 113 -12.73 -47.56 32.81
N PHE A 114 -12.43 -47.27 34.08
CA PHE A 114 -11.33 -47.89 34.82
C PHE A 114 -11.73 -48.15 36.28
N THR A 115 -10.88 -48.82 37.06
CA THR A 115 -11.09 -48.99 38.50
C THR A 115 -10.38 -47.85 39.23
N TYR A 116 -11.14 -46.95 39.84
CA TYR A 116 -10.60 -45.78 40.52
C TYR A 116 -10.28 -46.07 41.99
N ALA A 117 -9.03 -45.86 42.38
CA ALA A 117 -8.52 -46.05 43.74
C ALA A 117 -7.83 -44.75 44.21
N PRO A 118 -8.60 -43.74 44.65
CA PRO A 118 -8.05 -42.43 44.99
C PRO A 118 -7.19 -42.45 46.27
N GLU A 119 -6.09 -41.69 46.28
CA GLU A 119 -5.23 -41.53 47.46
C GLU A 119 -5.55 -40.25 48.26
N PRO A 120 -5.58 -40.31 49.60
CA PRO A 120 -5.89 -39.14 50.43
C PRO A 120 -4.67 -38.23 50.64
N GLY A 121 -4.90 -36.93 50.83
CA GLY A 121 -3.89 -35.95 51.25
C GLY A 121 -3.68 -34.78 50.29
N ASP A 122 -4.05 -34.93 49.02
CA ASP A 122 -3.96 -33.88 47.99
C ASP A 122 -5.05 -34.09 46.89
N PHE A 123 -4.96 -33.32 45.81
CA PHE A 123 -5.67 -33.57 44.56
C PHE A 123 -5.19 -34.86 43.90
N ASP A 124 -6.05 -35.89 43.93
CA ASP A 124 -5.84 -37.12 43.18
C ASP A 124 -6.20 -36.85 41.70
N MET A 125 -5.18 -36.74 40.86
CA MET A 125 -5.30 -36.27 39.47
C MET A 125 -5.59 -37.41 38.50
N LEU A 126 -6.68 -37.27 37.74
CA LEU A 126 -7.05 -38.15 36.65
C LEU A 126 -6.54 -37.61 35.32
N ILE A 127 -5.60 -38.34 34.71
CA ILE A 127 -5.09 -38.04 33.37
C ILE A 127 -6.12 -38.50 32.33
N PHE A 128 -6.57 -37.60 31.47
CA PHE A 128 -7.51 -37.94 30.40
C PHE A 128 -6.86 -38.83 29.34
N ASP A 129 -7.60 -39.84 28.89
CA ASP A 129 -7.21 -40.65 27.73
C ASP A 129 -7.43 -39.87 26.43
N THR A 130 -8.36 -38.92 26.44
CA THR A 130 -8.62 -38.00 25.34
C THR A 130 -8.81 -36.59 25.90
N PRO A 131 -7.84 -35.68 25.72
CA PRO A 131 -7.95 -34.30 26.18
C PRO A 131 -9.21 -33.62 25.64
N PHE A 132 -9.77 -32.71 26.44
CA PHE A 132 -11.00 -31.99 26.10
C PHE A 132 -10.72 -30.56 25.66
N ASN A 133 -11.16 -30.26 24.46
CA ASN A 133 -10.98 -28.98 23.80
C ASN A 133 -12.00 -27.95 24.31
N TRP A 134 -11.65 -27.18 25.34
CA TRP A 134 -12.51 -26.12 25.88
C TRP A 134 -12.46 -24.87 24.99
N ASN A 135 -13.63 -24.30 24.67
CA ASN A 135 -13.75 -23.22 23.69
C ASN A 135 -13.57 -21.81 24.29
N GLY A 136 -13.31 -21.69 25.59
CA GLY A 136 -13.09 -20.42 26.28
C GLY A 136 -14.33 -19.53 26.45
N THR A 137 -15.47 -19.86 25.83
CA THR A 137 -16.68 -19.03 25.81
C THR A 137 -17.83 -19.63 26.62
N GLN A 138 -17.89 -20.96 26.75
CA GLN A 138 -18.93 -21.67 27.48
C GLN A 138 -18.42 -22.24 28.81
N ASN A 139 -19.32 -22.65 29.69
CA ASN A 139 -18.96 -23.33 30.94
C ASN A 139 -18.55 -24.79 30.68
N LEU A 140 -17.82 -25.39 31.62
CA LEU A 140 -17.46 -26.81 31.60
C LEU A 140 -18.42 -27.60 32.48
N ALA A 141 -19.13 -28.55 31.88
CA ALA A 141 -19.86 -29.57 32.62
C ALA A 141 -19.03 -30.85 32.70
N ILE A 142 -19.04 -31.47 33.87
CA ILE A 142 -18.35 -32.73 34.14
C ILE A 142 -19.39 -33.75 34.58
N GLU A 143 -19.36 -34.92 33.95
CA GLU A 143 -20.10 -36.11 34.36
C GLU A 143 -19.11 -37.17 34.82
N ILE A 144 -19.36 -37.72 35.99
CA ILE A 144 -18.70 -38.92 36.48
C ILE A 144 -19.74 -40.02 36.65
N CYS A 145 -19.34 -41.26 36.42
CA CYS A 145 -20.17 -42.39 36.75
C CYS A 145 -19.32 -43.61 37.09
N TRP A 146 -19.88 -44.55 37.84
CA TRP A 146 -19.23 -45.83 38.14
C TRP A 146 -20.22 -46.98 38.26
N SER A 147 -19.67 -48.19 38.29
CA SER A 147 -20.37 -49.47 38.36
C SER A 147 -20.45 -50.00 39.79
N GLN A 148 -21.20 -51.09 39.98
CA GLN A 148 -21.49 -51.66 41.29
C GLN A 148 -20.22 -52.02 42.11
N ILE A 149 -20.13 -51.48 43.33
CA ILE A 149 -19.11 -51.79 44.34
C ILE A 149 -19.43 -53.11 45.07
N GLN A 150 -18.41 -53.94 45.29
CA GLN A 150 -18.48 -55.28 45.92
C GLN A 150 -17.43 -55.42 47.05
N PRO A 151 -17.67 -56.23 48.11
CA PRO A 151 -18.83 -57.11 48.35
C PRO A 151 -20.01 -56.45 49.09
N THR A 152 -19.77 -55.39 49.86
CA THR A 152 -20.75 -54.68 50.71
C THR A 152 -20.80 -53.18 50.37
N TRP A 153 -21.89 -52.51 50.74
CA TRP A 153 -22.01 -51.06 50.65
C TRP A 153 -21.55 -50.47 52.00
N ASP A 154 -20.39 -49.81 52.01
CA ASP A 154 -19.84 -49.21 53.22
C ASP A 154 -19.54 -47.73 52.99
N ALA A 155 -20.23 -46.88 53.75
CA ALA A 155 -20.17 -45.42 53.69
C ALA A 155 -18.73 -44.92 53.93
N SER A 156 -18.03 -44.61 52.85
CA SER A 156 -16.63 -44.17 52.89
C SER A 156 -16.31 -43.28 51.69
N GLY A 157 -15.10 -42.71 51.64
CA GLY A 157 -14.70 -41.79 50.59
C GLY A 157 -15.18 -40.36 50.85
N GLN A 158 -14.22 -39.46 51.03
CA GLN A 158 -14.46 -38.05 51.31
C GLN A 158 -13.49 -37.18 50.50
N CYS A 159 -13.98 -36.05 50.00
CA CYS A 159 -13.23 -35.04 49.30
C CYS A 159 -13.61 -33.64 49.81
N ARG A 160 -12.79 -32.64 49.50
CA ARG A 160 -13.17 -31.25 49.77
C ARG A 160 -14.29 -30.79 48.83
N ILE A 161 -15.21 -30.03 49.40
CA ILE A 161 -16.34 -29.42 48.72
C ILE A 161 -16.41 -27.94 49.10
N PHE A 162 -17.04 -27.13 48.26
CA PHE A 162 -17.34 -25.74 48.58
C PHE A 162 -18.79 -25.39 48.24
N ASN A 163 -19.31 -24.39 48.94
CA ASN A 163 -20.70 -23.96 48.78
C ASN A 163 -20.92 -23.42 47.36
N SER A 164 -21.92 -23.96 46.68
CA SER A 164 -22.28 -23.54 45.33
C SER A 164 -23.77 -23.83 45.11
N ASN A 165 -24.55 -22.79 44.83
CA ASN A 165 -26.00 -22.92 44.68
C ASN A 165 -26.34 -23.91 43.54
N ARG A 166 -26.95 -25.05 43.89
CA ARG A 166 -27.27 -26.15 42.97
C ARG A 166 -26.05 -26.66 42.19
N GLY A 167 -24.88 -26.69 42.82
CA GLY A 167 -23.60 -26.97 42.18
C GLY A 167 -23.37 -28.43 41.74
N TYR A 168 -24.06 -29.39 42.37
CA TYR A 168 -23.89 -30.82 42.12
C TYR A 168 -25.24 -31.54 42.04
N ARG A 169 -25.37 -32.45 41.06
CA ARG A 169 -26.59 -33.22 40.80
C ARG A 169 -26.25 -34.68 40.52
N TYR A 170 -26.98 -35.61 41.12
CA TYR A 170 -26.63 -37.03 41.04
C TYR A 170 -27.84 -37.96 41.00
N ARG A 171 -27.58 -39.23 40.72
CA ARG A 171 -28.46 -40.37 40.97
C ARG A 171 -27.64 -41.50 41.59
N LEU A 172 -28.20 -42.12 42.62
CA LEU A 172 -27.62 -43.21 43.41
C LEU A 172 -28.62 -44.37 43.44
N ASP A 173 -28.12 -45.60 43.43
CA ASP A 173 -28.89 -46.83 43.68
C ASP A 173 -27.95 -48.00 44.06
N ASP A 174 -28.53 -49.09 44.57
CA ASP A 174 -27.79 -50.29 45.02
C ASP A 174 -27.96 -51.51 44.10
N ASN A 175 -28.63 -51.28 42.96
CA ASN A 175 -28.97 -52.31 41.98
C ASN A 175 -27.72 -52.89 41.29
N ALA A 176 -27.83 -54.12 40.79
CA ALA A 176 -26.75 -54.78 40.07
C ALA A 176 -26.46 -54.14 38.69
N GLY A 177 -25.18 -54.08 38.31
CA GLY A 177 -24.72 -53.52 37.02
C GLY A 177 -24.24 -52.05 37.09
N SER A 178 -24.16 -51.37 35.95
CA SER A 178 -23.72 -49.97 35.86
C SER A 178 -24.88 -48.98 35.82
N ILE A 179 -24.72 -47.81 36.45
CA ILE A 179 -25.68 -46.69 36.37
C ILE A 179 -25.24 -45.62 35.36
N CYS A 180 -24.07 -45.80 34.72
CA CYS A 180 -23.57 -44.89 33.69
C CYS A 180 -24.61 -44.69 32.56
N GLY A 181 -24.85 -43.44 32.17
CA GLY A 181 -25.83 -43.09 31.12
C GLY A 181 -27.26 -42.86 31.61
N GLN A 182 -27.52 -42.99 32.92
CA GLN A 182 -28.82 -42.62 33.51
C GLN A 182 -28.94 -41.11 33.78
N THR A 183 -30.17 -40.58 33.78
CA THR A 183 -30.44 -39.18 34.11
C THR A 183 -30.30 -38.90 35.62
N THR A 184 -29.69 -37.77 35.99
CA THR A 184 -29.51 -37.33 37.38
C THR A 184 -30.79 -36.73 37.98
N THR A 185 -31.11 -37.03 39.24
CA THR A 185 -32.41 -36.73 39.87
C THR A 185 -32.35 -35.79 41.07
N THR A 186 -31.31 -35.91 41.90
CA THR A 186 -31.17 -35.18 43.16
C THR A 186 -30.16 -34.04 43.03
N ARG A 187 -30.42 -32.88 43.65
CA ARG A 187 -29.55 -31.68 43.59
C ARG A 187 -29.12 -31.25 44.98
N VAL A 188 -27.91 -30.70 45.11
CA VAL A 188 -27.35 -30.19 46.36
C VAL A 188 -26.64 -28.84 46.16
N ASN A 189 -26.45 -28.08 47.25
CA ASN A 189 -25.90 -26.71 47.24
C ASN A 189 -24.40 -26.65 47.55
N TYR A 190 -23.66 -27.66 47.09
CA TYR A 190 -22.21 -27.70 47.11
C TYR A 190 -21.72 -28.34 45.82
N LYS A 191 -20.43 -28.18 45.50
CA LYS A 191 -19.75 -28.97 44.47
C LYS A 191 -18.31 -29.29 44.89
N PRO A 192 -17.66 -30.30 44.28
CA PRO A 192 -16.31 -30.69 44.63
C PRO A 192 -15.31 -29.56 44.37
N GLN A 193 -14.29 -29.46 45.22
CA GLN A 193 -13.10 -28.71 44.86
C GLN A 193 -12.36 -29.48 43.76
N VAL A 194 -11.95 -28.79 42.71
CA VAL A 194 -11.29 -29.42 41.55
C VAL A 194 -9.96 -28.75 41.26
N ARG A 195 -8.99 -29.54 40.82
CA ARG A 195 -7.80 -29.06 40.12
C ARG A 195 -7.91 -29.49 38.67
N LEU A 196 -7.85 -28.53 37.75
CA LEU A 196 -7.89 -28.74 36.31
C LEU A 196 -6.50 -28.43 35.74
N ILE A 197 -6.00 -29.27 34.85
CA ILE A 197 -4.75 -28.99 34.12
C ILE A 197 -5.10 -28.75 32.66
N PHE A 198 -4.81 -27.55 32.18
CA PHE A 198 -4.87 -27.21 30.77
C PHE A 198 -3.50 -27.37 30.13
N LYS A 199 -3.46 -27.90 28.90
CA LYS A 199 -2.24 -28.00 28.12
C LYS A 199 -1.80 -26.58 27.72
N SER A 200 -0.62 -26.18 28.16
CA SER A 200 -0.05 -24.85 27.85
C SER A 200 0.78 -24.84 26.58
N THR A 201 1.06 -26.02 26.00
CA THR A 201 1.89 -26.18 24.80
C THR A 201 1.13 -26.95 23.75
N THR A 202 1.11 -26.42 22.54
CA THR A 202 0.64 -27.10 21.33
C THR A 202 1.85 -27.45 20.46
N THR A 203 1.90 -28.70 20.01
CA THR A 203 3.01 -29.25 19.23
C THR A 203 2.58 -29.42 17.78
N TRP A 204 3.40 -28.92 16.87
CA TRP A 204 3.21 -29.17 15.44
C TRP A 204 3.48 -30.65 15.15
N ASN A 205 2.47 -31.35 14.62
CA ASN A 205 2.60 -32.73 14.17
C ASN A 205 2.71 -32.83 12.64
N GLY A 206 2.24 -31.81 11.90
CA GLY A 206 2.32 -31.76 10.43
C GLY A 206 1.64 -32.92 9.71
N SER A 207 0.64 -33.55 10.31
CA SER A 207 0.06 -34.81 9.80
C SER A 207 -0.83 -34.64 8.56
N VAL A 208 -1.29 -33.41 8.28
CA VAL A 208 -2.26 -33.14 7.21
C VAL A 208 -1.70 -32.26 6.10
N SER A 209 -1.06 -31.14 6.44
CA SER A 209 -0.58 -30.16 5.46
C SER A 209 0.50 -29.26 6.07
N THR A 210 1.03 -28.31 5.29
CA THR A 210 1.95 -27.28 5.77
C THR A 210 1.26 -26.05 6.39
N ASP A 211 -0.07 -25.92 6.27
CA ASP A 211 -0.81 -24.74 6.70
C ASP A 211 -0.85 -24.60 8.24
N TRP A 212 -0.25 -23.53 8.77
CA TRP A 212 -0.25 -23.18 10.19
C TRP A 212 -1.66 -23.14 10.81
N PHE A 213 -2.66 -22.68 10.05
CA PHE A 213 -4.02 -22.48 10.56
C PHE A 213 -4.89 -23.73 10.47
N ASN A 214 -4.37 -24.82 9.90
CA ASN A 214 -5.07 -26.09 9.90
C ASN A 214 -4.93 -26.76 11.27
N GLN A 215 -6.03 -26.74 12.03
CA GLN A 215 -6.16 -27.38 13.33
C GLN A 215 -5.66 -28.83 13.40
N ASN A 216 -5.78 -29.61 12.33
CA ASN A 216 -5.39 -31.02 12.33
C ASN A 216 -3.86 -31.22 12.28
N ASN A 217 -3.08 -30.16 12.04
CA ASN A 217 -1.63 -30.19 12.14
C ASN A 217 -1.11 -29.99 13.58
N TRP A 218 -1.99 -29.70 14.53
CA TRP A 218 -1.65 -29.43 15.93
C TRP A 218 -2.15 -30.55 16.83
N ASP A 219 -1.35 -30.94 17.81
CA ASP A 219 -1.74 -31.95 18.82
C ASP A 219 -2.74 -31.42 19.87
N ALA A 220 -2.99 -30.11 19.88
CA ALA A 220 -3.97 -29.44 20.73
C ALA A 220 -4.85 -28.51 19.89
N PHE A 221 -4.45 -27.24 19.71
CA PHE A 221 -5.14 -26.29 18.84
C PHE A 221 -4.17 -25.46 18.01
N VAL A 222 -4.71 -24.79 16.98
CA VAL A 222 -4.02 -23.66 16.36
C VAL A 222 -3.58 -22.68 17.47
N PRO A 223 -2.31 -22.27 17.51
CA PRO A 223 -1.73 -21.45 18.57
C PRO A 223 -2.53 -20.16 18.85
N THR A 224 -2.59 -19.80 20.14
CA THR A 224 -3.19 -18.56 20.67
C THR A 224 -2.12 -17.78 21.43
N GLN A 225 -2.39 -16.52 21.78
CA GLN A 225 -1.46 -15.68 22.56
C GLN A 225 -1.05 -16.27 23.93
N GLU A 226 -1.82 -17.22 24.48
CA GLU A 226 -1.54 -17.86 25.77
C GLU A 226 -0.84 -19.22 25.63
N MET A 227 -0.79 -19.80 24.43
CA MET A 227 -0.23 -21.13 24.19
C MET A 227 1.21 -21.05 23.70
N ASN A 228 2.07 -21.86 24.32
CA ASN A 228 3.41 -22.13 23.81
C ASN A 228 3.33 -23.01 22.56
N VAL A 229 4.19 -22.74 21.61
CA VAL A 229 4.34 -23.52 20.38
C VAL A 229 5.63 -24.31 20.45
N LEU A 230 5.54 -25.61 20.15
CA LEU A 230 6.70 -26.46 19.89
C LEU A 230 6.65 -26.96 18.45
N ILE A 231 7.71 -26.71 17.69
CA ILE A 231 7.91 -27.26 16.34
C ILE A 231 9.05 -28.27 16.43
N PRO A 232 8.74 -29.58 16.50
CA PRO A 232 9.74 -30.62 16.61
C PRO A 232 10.36 -30.94 15.25
N SER A 233 11.55 -31.54 15.28
CA SER A 233 12.20 -32.06 14.09
C SER A 233 11.53 -33.36 13.60
N GLY A 234 11.78 -33.72 12.33
CA GLY A 234 11.29 -34.97 11.75
C GLY A 234 9.80 -35.01 11.40
N THR A 235 9.13 -33.85 11.39
CA THR A 235 7.74 -33.75 10.90
C THR A 235 7.68 -33.83 9.37
N THR A 236 6.65 -34.47 8.83
CA THR A 236 6.53 -34.71 7.39
C THR A 236 6.19 -33.44 6.61
N ASN A 237 5.24 -32.64 7.11
CA ASN A 237 4.90 -31.34 6.54
C ASN A 237 5.44 -30.23 7.45
N ILE A 238 6.31 -29.39 6.91
CA ILE A 238 6.91 -28.24 7.61
C ILE A 238 5.88 -27.11 7.73
N PRO A 239 5.73 -26.46 8.90
CA PRO A 239 4.77 -25.37 9.07
C PRO A 239 5.13 -24.14 8.24
N ILE A 240 4.12 -23.61 7.54
CA ILE A 240 4.17 -22.38 6.75
C ILE A 240 3.06 -21.44 7.24
N ILE A 241 3.43 -20.20 7.56
CA ILE A 241 2.51 -19.11 7.85
C ILE A 241 2.41 -18.24 6.59
N ALA A 242 1.26 -18.34 5.91
CA ALA A 242 0.97 -17.65 4.65
C ALA A 242 -0.22 -16.68 4.73
N ALA A 243 -0.74 -16.43 5.95
CA ALA A 243 -1.81 -15.50 6.21
C ALA A 243 -1.59 -14.80 7.56
N ALA A 244 -2.24 -13.66 7.75
CA ALA A 244 -2.17 -12.90 8.99
C ALA A 244 -2.89 -13.61 10.16
N GLY A 245 -2.50 -13.25 11.38
CA GLY A 245 -3.17 -13.70 12.61
C GLY A 245 -2.52 -14.92 13.28
N ALA A 246 -1.32 -15.32 12.86
CA ALA A 246 -0.54 -16.28 13.62
C ALA A 246 -0.07 -15.64 14.94
N VAL A 247 -0.37 -16.28 16.06
CA VAL A 247 -0.03 -15.79 17.40
C VAL A 247 0.51 -16.93 18.26
N ALA A 248 1.38 -16.62 19.22
CA ALA A 248 1.87 -17.59 20.20
C ALA A 248 2.28 -16.88 21.49
N LYS A 249 2.29 -17.61 22.61
CA LYS A 249 2.96 -17.15 23.83
C LYS A 249 4.48 -17.23 23.65
N ASN A 250 5.04 -18.43 23.79
CA ASN A 250 6.42 -18.73 23.44
C ASN A 250 6.46 -19.53 22.14
N ILE A 251 7.51 -19.37 21.34
CA ILE A 251 7.80 -20.27 20.22
C ILE A 251 9.09 -21.02 20.52
N THR A 252 9.08 -22.33 20.29
CA THR A 252 10.26 -23.18 20.30
C THR A 252 10.36 -23.94 18.99
N ILE A 253 11.42 -23.68 18.22
CA ILE A 253 11.79 -24.44 17.03
C ILE A 253 12.96 -25.33 17.41
N ASP A 254 12.77 -26.65 17.40
CA ASP A 254 13.80 -27.61 17.78
C ASP A 254 14.92 -27.69 16.72
N ALA A 255 16.08 -28.19 17.14
CA ALA A 255 17.18 -28.47 16.22
C ALA A 255 16.75 -29.45 15.11
N GLY A 256 16.95 -29.04 13.86
CA GLY A 256 16.52 -29.78 12.67
C GLY A 256 15.04 -29.61 12.31
N ALA A 257 14.30 -28.75 13.01
CA ALA A 257 12.96 -28.31 12.63
C ALA A 257 13.01 -27.00 11.83
N THR A 258 11.96 -26.72 11.06
CA THR A 258 11.86 -25.51 10.25
C THR A 258 10.51 -24.82 10.47
N LEU A 259 10.50 -23.50 10.51
CA LEU A 259 9.29 -22.67 10.39
C LEU A 259 9.48 -21.66 9.27
N THR A 260 8.51 -21.57 8.36
CA THR A 260 8.55 -20.62 7.26
C THR A 260 7.43 -19.59 7.38
N LEU A 261 7.80 -18.32 7.24
CA LEU A 261 6.89 -17.18 7.13
C LEU A 261 7.00 -16.62 5.70
N VAL A 262 5.90 -16.53 4.97
CA VAL A 262 5.90 -16.11 3.55
C VAL A 262 5.14 -14.82 3.30
N GLY A 263 5.60 -14.05 2.31
CA GLY A 263 4.98 -12.81 1.88
C GLY A 263 4.92 -11.78 3.01
N THR A 264 3.86 -10.98 3.06
CA THR A 264 3.64 -9.96 4.10
C THR A 264 3.00 -10.51 5.37
N SER A 265 3.05 -11.83 5.59
CA SER A 265 2.43 -12.47 6.76
C SER A 265 3.16 -12.06 8.05
N ASN A 266 2.44 -12.07 9.16
CA ASN A 266 2.99 -11.75 10.48
C ASN A 266 2.83 -12.91 11.47
N ILE A 267 3.75 -12.98 12.43
CA ILE A 267 3.58 -13.75 13.66
C ILE A 267 3.79 -12.85 14.88
N ASP A 268 2.81 -12.84 15.78
CA ASP A 268 2.87 -12.08 17.03
C ASP A 268 3.22 -13.03 18.20
N ILE A 269 4.28 -12.71 18.93
CA ILE A 269 4.83 -13.54 20.00
C ILE A 269 4.74 -12.77 21.31
N TYR A 270 3.98 -13.29 22.27
CA TYR A 270 3.68 -12.63 23.55
C TYR A 270 4.69 -12.97 24.68
N GLY A 271 5.68 -13.79 24.38
CA GLY A 271 6.73 -14.29 25.26
C GLY A 271 8.03 -14.51 24.48
N ASP A 272 8.75 -15.60 24.75
CA ASP A 272 10.09 -15.82 24.19
C ASP A 272 10.06 -16.47 22.81
N PHE A 273 10.96 -16.00 21.93
CA PHE A 273 11.26 -16.65 20.65
C PHE A 273 12.52 -17.50 20.82
N ASN A 274 12.36 -18.82 20.83
CA ASN A 274 13.44 -19.78 20.99
C ASN A 274 13.63 -20.56 19.68
N ASN A 275 14.66 -20.28 18.91
CA ASN A 275 14.91 -20.98 17.66
C ASN A 275 16.28 -21.68 17.67
N ASN A 276 16.22 -23.00 17.80
CA ASN A 276 17.37 -23.89 17.69
C ASN A 276 17.44 -24.62 16.33
N GLY A 277 16.46 -24.38 15.45
CA GLY A 277 16.35 -24.95 14.11
C GLY A 277 16.53 -23.90 13.02
N THR A 278 15.68 -23.95 11.98
CA THR A 278 15.71 -23.00 10.85
C THR A 278 14.44 -22.16 10.83
N PHE A 279 14.60 -20.84 10.86
CA PHE A 279 13.51 -19.89 10.61
C PHE A 279 13.72 -19.23 9.26
N VAL A 280 12.70 -19.27 8.41
CA VAL A 280 12.76 -18.70 7.05
C VAL A 280 11.73 -17.60 6.95
N ALA A 281 12.16 -16.35 7.03
CA ALA A 281 11.30 -15.18 6.91
C ALA A 281 11.36 -14.59 5.49
N ASN A 282 10.62 -15.15 4.53
CA ASN A 282 10.57 -14.66 3.15
C ASN A 282 9.70 -13.39 3.06
N SER A 283 10.21 -12.24 3.52
CA SER A 283 9.55 -10.91 3.63
C SER A 283 8.54 -10.68 4.76
N GLY A 284 8.28 -11.69 5.59
CA GLY A 284 7.33 -11.59 6.69
C GLY A 284 7.83 -10.79 7.91
N ASN A 285 6.91 -10.50 8.83
CA ASN A 285 7.17 -9.72 10.05
C ASN A 285 7.02 -10.55 11.33
N VAL A 286 8.05 -10.55 12.17
CA VAL A 286 8.00 -11.07 13.54
C VAL A 286 7.70 -9.90 14.47
N THR A 287 6.62 -9.98 15.23
CA THR A 287 6.23 -8.94 16.20
C THR A 287 6.34 -9.47 17.63
N LEU A 288 7.15 -8.85 18.46
CA LEU A 288 7.31 -9.20 19.87
C LEU A 288 6.41 -8.32 20.74
N LYS A 289 5.58 -8.95 21.58
CA LYS A 289 4.57 -8.34 22.45
C LYS A 289 4.62 -8.99 23.84
N GLY A 290 3.77 -8.53 24.75
CA GLY A 290 3.52 -9.22 26.02
C GLY A 290 3.69 -8.36 27.26
N GLU A 291 3.47 -8.98 28.42
CA GLU A 291 3.52 -8.33 29.73
C GLU A 291 4.91 -8.33 30.37
N ASN A 292 5.84 -9.13 29.84
CA ASN A 292 7.24 -9.23 30.29
C ASN A 292 8.17 -8.99 29.10
N SER A 293 9.41 -8.57 29.34
CA SER A 293 10.42 -8.43 28.26
C SER A 293 10.61 -9.76 27.54
N ASN A 294 10.66 -9.72 26.20
CA ASN A 294 10.85 -10.92 25.38
C ASN A 294 12.33 -11.31 25.30
N ASN A 295 12.65 -12.59 25.46
CA ASN A 295 13.96 -13.13 25.11
C ASN A 295 13.92 -13.68 23.69
N ILE A 296 14.87 -13.25 22.87
CA ILE A 296 15.22 -13.88 21.60
C ILE A 296 16.40 -14.80 21.87
N ASN A 297 16.17 -16.10 21.74
CA ASN A 297 17.13 -17.16 22.04
C ASN A 297 17.38 -18.01 20.80
N GLY A 298 18.62 -18.43 20.60
CA GLY A 298 18.95 -19.39 19.55
C GLY A 298 20.32 -20.04 19.73
N SER A 299 20.43 -21.28 19.25
CA SER A 299 21.70 -22.00 19.18
C SER A 299 22.57 -21.58 17.99
N THR A 300 21.98 -20.86 17.03
CA THR A 300 22.62 -20.38 15.79
C THR A 300 22.11 -18.98 15.43
N ASN A 301 22.65 -18.41 14.36
CA ASN A 301 22.22 -17.13 13.82
C ASN A 301 20.77 -17.19 13.29
N GLN A 302 19.99 -16.14 13.55
CA GLN A 302 18.56 -16.04 13.28
C GLN A 302 18.33 -15.16 12.06
N ASP A 303 17.97 -15.73 10.91
CA ASP A 303 17.63 -14.95 9.71
C ASP A 303 16.19 -14.43 9.81
N MET A 304 16.04 -13.12 9.91
CA MET A 304 14.75 -12.44 9.99
C MET A 304 14.66 -11.39 8.88
N PHE A 305 13.47 -11.21 8.31
CA PHE A 305 13.27 -10.13 7.34
C PHE A 305 12.83 -8.85 8.05
N ASN A 306 11.63 -8.82 8.63
CA ASN A 306 11.18 -7.69 9.45
C ASN A 306 11.04 -8.13 10.92
N LEU A 307 11.51 -7.27 11.83
CA LEU A 307 11.39 -7.43 13.27
C LEU A 307 10.73 -6.19 13.84
N THR A 308 9.59 -6.37 14.49
CA THR A 308 8.88 -5.32 15.22
C THR A 308 8.95 -5.62 16.71
N ILE A 309 9.56 -4.72 17.48
CA ILE A 309 9.47 -4.72 18.93
C ILE A 309 8.23 -3.89 19.27
N ASP A 310 7.18 -4.53 19.78
CA ASP A 310 5.91 -3.94 20.21
C ASP A 310 5.57 -4.31 21.67
N ASN A 311 6.61 -4.46 22.51
CA ASN A 311 6.49 -4.79 23.92
C ASN A 311 6.92 -3.61 24.81
N VAL A 312 6.05 -3.19 25.72
CA VAL A 312 6.28 -2.08 26.67
C VAL A 312 7.47 -2.33 27.61
N ASN A 313 7.83 -3.58 27.84
CA ASN A 313 8.99 -3.97 28.65
C ASN A 313 10.25 -4.25 27.81
N GLY A 314 10.15 -4.10 26.49
CA GLY A 314 11.26 -4.27 25.57
C GLY A 314 11.53 -5.73 25.19
N ALA A 315 12.71 -5.96 24.62
CA ALA A 315 13.18 -7.28 24.22
C ALA A 315 14.71 -7.35 24.31
N ILE A 316 15.25 -8.56 24.40
CA ILE A 316 16.70 -8.80 24.47
C ILE A 316 17.11 -9.97 23.58
N ILE A 317 18.20 -9.80 22.83
CA ILE A 317 18.91 -10.92 22.20
C ILE A 317 19.73 -11.61 23.30
N ASN A 318 19.16 -12.65 23.89
CA ASN A 318 19.74 -13.31 25.05
C ASN A 318 20.75 -14.41 24.66
N SER A 319 20.55 -15.08 23.53
CA SER A 319 21.53 -15.99 22.94
C SER A 319 21.42 -16.07 21.41
N GLY A 320 22.51 -16.45 20.75
CA GLY A 320 22.60 -16.42 19.29
C GLY A 320 22.84 -15.01 18.76
N SER A 321 22.46 -14.78 17.50
CA SER A 321 22.52 -13.48 16.82
C SER A 321 21.35 -13.35 15.85
N ILE A 322 21.05 -12.15 15.39
CA ILE A 322 20.03 -11.88 14.37
C ILE A 322 20.69 -11.27 13.15
N ASP A 323 20.43 -11.86 11.98
CA ASP A 323 20.66 -11.24 10.67
C ASP A 323 19.32 -10.70 10.18
N LEU A 324 19.19 -9.37 10.13
CA LEU A 324 17.98 -8.70 9.69
C LEU A 324 18.15 -8.20 8.26
N ARG A 325 17.21 -8.49 7.36
CA ARG A 325 17.26 -8.08 5.93
C ARG A 325 16.37 -6.90 5.57
N GLY A 326 15.28 -6.71 6.30
CA GLY A 326 14.27 -5.71 6.05
C GLY A 326 14.33 -4.59 7.08
N THR A 327 13.26 -4.43 7.85
CA THR A 327 13.09 -3.29 8.77
C THR A 327 13.10 -3.75 10.23
N LEU A 328 13.90 -3.08 11.05
CA LEU A 328 13.74 -3.07 12.50
C LEU A 328 12.81 -1.92 12.87
N LYS A 329 11.65 -2.24 13.40
CA LYS A 329 10.72 -1.26 13.97
C LYS A 329 10.67 -1.40 15.47
N VAL A 330 10.95 -0.31 16.19
CA VAL A 330 10.78 -0.26 17.65
C VAL A 330 9.61 0.65 17.95
N GLY A 331 8.51 0.05 18.40
CA GLY A 331 7.21 0.68 18.47
C GLY A 331 7.13 1.90 19.39
N ILE A 332 6.03 2.61 19.21
CA ILE A 332 5.74 3.89 19.88
C ILE A 332 5.70 3.73 21.41
N ALA A 333 5.10 2.65 21.93
CA ALA A 333 4.91 2.41 23.36
C ALA A 333 5.93 1.44 23.98
N THR A 334 7.00 1.06 23.27
CA THR A 334 7.85 -0.05 23.70
C THR A 334 8.97 0.33 24.65
N GLY A 335 9.40 -0.66 25.43
CA GLY A 335 10.64 -0.63 26.20
C GLY A 335 11.87 -0.82 25.31
N ASN A 336 13.03 -0.92 25.95
CA ASN A 336 14.30 -0.99 25.25
C ASN A 336 14.48 -2.32 24.50
N PHE A 337 14.99 -2.26 23.28
CA PHE A 337 15.54 -3.41 22.59
C PHE A 337 17.05 -3.49 22.84
N ASN A 338 17.46 -4.50 23.59
CA ASN A 338 18.87 -4.77 23.85
C ASN A 338 19.41 -5.77 22.82
N THR A 339 20.26 -5.29 21.92
CA THR A 339 20.88 -6.12 20.87
C THR A 339 21.92 -7.08 21.41
N ASN A 340 22.44 -6.83 22.63
CA ASN A 340 23.56 -7.57 23.22
C ASN A 340 24.75 -7.73 22.26
N ASN A 341 24.98 -6.72 21.40
CA ASN A 341 25.99 -6.71 20.33
C ASN A 341 25.84 -7.83 19.29
N ALA A 342 24.65 -8.39 19.13
CA ALA A 342 24.39 -9.58 18.32
C ALA A 342 23.32 -9.35 17.23
N LEU A 343 23.22 -8.10 16.72
CA LEU A 343 22.34 -7.74 15.62
C LEU A 343 23.15 -7.28 14.41
N THR A 344 22.93 -7.91 13.25
CA THR A 344 23.48 -7.50 11.95
C THR A 344 22.35 -6.98 11.08
N LEU A 345 22.51 -5.77 10.55
CA LEU A 345 21.67 -5.23 9.48
C LEU A 345 22.31 -5.61 8.14
N ILE A 346 21.74 -6.60 7.48
CA ILE A 346 22.27 -7.19 6.25
C ILE A 346 22.12 -6.22 5.08
N SER A 347 23.11 -6.22 4.21
CA SER A 347 23.05 -5.57 2.91
C SER A 347 23.44 -6.57 1.84
N ASP A 348 22.69 -6.64 0.76
CA ASP A 348 23.01 -7.46 -0.41
C ASP A 348 22.50 -6.76 -1.69
N SER A 349 22.58 -7.45 -2.83
CA SER A 349 22.11 -6.91 -4.11
C SER A 349 20.59 -6.71 -4.17
N ALA A 350 19.82 -7.30 -3.25
CA ALA A 350 18.38 -7.09 -3.15
C ALA A 350 18.04 -5.85 -2.30
N GLY A 351 18.93 -5.43 -1.39
CA GLY A 351 18.78 -4.19 -0.64
C GLY A 351 19.57 -4.16 0.66
N THR A 352 19.37 -3.08 1.41
CA THR A 352 20.01 -2.86 2.71
C THR A 352 18.95 -2.79 3.80
N ALA A 353 19.14 -3.55 4.86
CA ALA A 353 18.30 -3.52 6.05
C ALA A 353 18.41 -2.16 6.76
N ARG A 354 17.37 -1.79 7.49
CA ARG A 354 17.24 -0.45 8.08
C ARG A 354 16.62 -0.48 9.46
N ILE A 355 16.91 0.56 10.23
CA ILE A 355 16.15 0.92 11.42
C ILE A 355 15.13 1.98 11.02
N ASP A 356 13.85 1.70 11.27
CA ASP A 356 12.74 2.62 11.03
C ASP A 356 12.89 3.92 11.83
N GLU A 357 12.10 4.94 11.50
CA GLU A 357 12.10 6.21 12.24
C GLU A 357 11.91 5.97 13.76
N LEU A 358 12.83 6.52 14.55
CA LEU A 358 12.68 6.56 16.00
C LEU A 358 12.03 7.87 16.40
N THR A 359 10.81 7.79 16.93
CA THR A 359 10.05 8.97 17.34
C THR A 359 10.57 9.57 18.65
N THR A 360 10.55 10.90 18.76
CA THR A 360 10.84 11.60 20.02
C THR A 360 9.77 11.27 21.05
N LYS A 361 10.16 10.92 22.29
CA LYS A 361 9.23 10.53 23.36
C LYS A 361 9.33 11.44 24.58
N CYS A 362 8.20 11.79 25.16
CA CYS A 362 8.09 12.34 26.51
C CYS A 362 8.08 11.19 27.52
N LYS A 363 9.06 11.17 28.44
CA LYS A 363 9.09 10.25 29.57
C LYS A 363 8.27 10.82 30.73
N TYR A 364 7.15 10.18 31.03
CA TYR A 364 6.37 10.45 32.22
C TYR A 364 6.67 9.39 33.28
N THR A 365 7.01 9.79 34.50
CA THR A 365 7.15 8.88 35.64
C THR A 365 5.92 9.01 36.53
N LEU A 366 5.12 7.95 36.59
CA LEU A 366 3.98 7.81 37.49
C LEU A 366 4.46 7.20 38.81
N ASN A 367 4.53 8.02 39.85
CA ASN A 367 4.76 7.61 41.22
C ASN A 367 3.42 7.31 41.88
N MET A 368 3.37 6.21 42.62
CA MET A 368 2.18 5.68 43.28
C MET A 368 2.57 5.33 44.71
N SER A 369 1.84 5.86 45.69
CA SER A 369 2.07 5.60 47.12
C SER A 369 0.83 4.98 47.75
N ASP A 370 1.07 4.01 48.62
CA ASP A 370 0.13 3.27 49.46
C ASP A 370 0.68 3.39 50.90
N ALA A 371 -0.03 4.05 51.81
CA ALA A 371 0.55 4.34 53.13
C ALA A 371 0.71 3.09 54.02
N TYR A 372 -0.15 2.08 53.86
CA TYR A 372 -0.13 0.86 54.67
C TYR A 372 0.65 -0.31 54.02
N GLY A 373 0.92 -0.24 52.72
CA GLY A 373 1.79 -1.19 52.02
C GLY A 373 1.21 -2.60 51.90
N ASP A 374 -0.12 -2.73 51.99
CA ASP A 374 -0.84 -3.99 52.02
C ASP A 374 -1.21 -4.52 50.61
N SER A 375 -0.91 -3.72 49.57
CA SER A 375 -1.14 -4.07 48.16
C SER A 375 -2.62 -4.26 47.78
N TRP A 376 -3.57 -3.79 48.60
CA TRP A 376 -5.00 -3.84 48.31
C TRP A 376 -5.54 -2.43 48.08
N ASN A 377 -5.88 -2.11 46.83
CA ASN A 377 -5.79 -0.73 46.35
C ASN A 377 -7.11 0.05 46.23
N GLY A 378 -8.28 -0.58 46.20
CA GLY A 378 -9.57 0.10 46.03
C GLY A 378 -9.76 0.93 44.74
N GLY A 379 -8.70 1.23 43.98
CA GLY A 379 -8.63 2.04 42.77
C GLY A 379 -7.31 1.85 41.99
N PHE A 380 -7.33 2.18 40.71
CA PHE A 380 -6.22 2.03 39.75
C PHE A 380 -6.23 3.17 38.72
N ILE A 381 -5.10 3.43 38.08
CA ILE A 381 -5.00 4.33 36.93
C ILE A 381 -4.89 3.52 35.64
N THR A 382 -5.79 3.74 34.69
CA THR A 382 -5.60 3.32 33.30
C THR A 382 -4.99 4.49 32.52
N ALA A 383 -3.80 4.29 31.94
CA ALA A 383 -3.23 5.27 31.02
C ALA A 383 -3.63 4.94 29.57
N TYR A 384 -3.87 5.98 28.78
CA TYR A 384 -4.15 5.91 27.35
C TYR A 384 -3.21 6.83 26.60
N ILE A 385 -2.70 6.39 25.45
CA ILE A 385 -1.99 7.22 24.48
C ILE A 385 -2.86 7.30 23.24
N ASP A 386 -3.28 8.49 22.84
CA ASP A 386 -4.21 8.71 21.71
C ASP A 386 -5.46 7.81 21.78
N ASN A 387 -6.00 7.66 22.99
CA ASN A 387 -7.15 6.82 23.34
C ASN A 387 -6.92 5.30 23.26
N VAL A 388 -5.70 4.83 22.97
CA VAL A 388 -5.33 3.41 23.09
C VAL A 388 -4.86 3.12 24.52
N PRO A 389 -5.47 2.18 25.25
CA PRO A 389 -5.04 1.84 26.61
C PRO A 389 -3.64 1.24 26.57
N VAL A 390 -2.72 1.76 27.40
CA VAL A 390 -1.33 1.26 27.52
C VAL A 390 -1.10 0.43 28.79
N GLY A 391 -1.99 0.51 29.77
CA GLY A 391 -1.94 -0.35 30.95
C GLY A 391 -2.71 0.20 32.15
N ASP A 392 -2.97 -0.68 33.11
CA ASP A 392 -3.50 -0.37 34.43
C ASP A 392 -2.36 -0.34 35.46
N PHE A 393 -2.29 0.74 36.23
CA PHE A 393 -1.24 1.03 37.19
C PHE A 393 -1.82 1.15 38.59
N PHE A 394 -1.15 0.54 39.57
CA PHE A 394 -1.49 0.60 40.98
C PHE A 394 -0.25 0.45 41.86
N ALA A 395 -0.35 0.93 43.11
CA ALA A 395 0.71 0.77 44.09
C ALA A 395 0.92 -0.72 44.43
N LYS A 396 2.11 -1.26 44.16
CA LYS A 396 2.43 -2.67 44.46
C LYS A 396 2.96 -2.89 45.88
N ARG A 397 3.31 -1.82 46.59
CA ARG A 397 3.91 -1.71 47.94
C ARG A 397 3.73 -0.27 48.42
N ALA A 398 4.32 0.07 49.57
CA ALA A 398 4.23 1.42 50.14
C ALA A 398 4.57 2.57 49.16
N ASN A 399 5.52 2.34 48.26
CA ASN A 399 5.79 3.20 47.11
C ASN A 399 6.14 2.34 45.89
N SER A 400 5.62 2.70 44.73
CA SER A 400 6.06 2.15 43.44
C SER A 400 6.05 3.23 42.36
N SER A 401 6.85 3.02 41.32
CA SER A 401 6.93 3.92 40.18
C SER A 401 6.83 3.14 38.88
N SER A 402 6.32 3.79 37.84
CA SER A 402 6.27 3.26 36.49
C SER A 402 6.51 4.38 35.48
N ASP A 403 7.28 4.07 34.43
CA ASP A 403 7.56 5.00 33.36
C ASP A 403 6.61 4.77 32.19
N ILE A 404 6.02 5.85 31.67
CA ILE A 404 5.13 5.88 30.52
C ILE A 404 5.81 6.75 29.46
N TYR A 405 6.14 6.16 28.31
CA TYR A 405 6.74 6.86 27.18
C TYR A 405 5.67 7.25 26.17
N VAL A 406 5.54 8.54 25.89
CA VAL A 406 4.48 9.09 25.04
C VAL A 406 5.11 9.86 23.87
N PRO A 407 4.77 9.58 22.61
CA PRO A 407 5.31 10.33 21.48
C PRO A 407 5.13 11.83 21.62
N ALA A 408 6.06 12.61 21.10
CA ALA A 408 5.86 14.03 20.91
C ALA A 408 4.64 14.28 19.99
N GLY A 409 3.73 15.15 20.42
CA GLY A 409 2.47 15.44 19.72
C GLY A 409 1.28 14.54 20.08
N ALA A 410 1.49 13.39 20.72
CA ALA A 410 0.42 12.51 21.21
C ALA A 410 -0.26 13.02 22.49
N VAL A 411 -1.40 12.43 22.82
CA VAL A 411 -2.19 12.76 24.01
C VAL A 411 -2.09 11.64 25.03
N LEU A 412 -1.50 11.95 26.20
CA LEU A 412 -1.56 11.07 27.37
C LEU A 412 -2.84 11.36 28.16
N ARG A 413 -3.70 10.36 28.31
CA ARG A 413 -4.91 10.45 29.13
C ARG A 413 -4.83 9.46 30.28
N LEU A 414 -4.91 9.95 31.51
CA LEU A 414 -5.01 9.11 32.71
C LEU A 414 -6.46 9.06 33.18
N GLN A 415 -7.05 7.86 33.23
CA GLN A 415 -8.32 7.61 33.90
C GLN A 415 -8.05 6.91 35.23
N TYR A 416 -8.62 7.39 36.32
CA TYR A 416 -8.40 6.79 37.63
C TYR A 416 -9.72 6.58 38.36
N THR A 417 -9.82 5.46 39.07
CA THR A 417 -11.02 5.06 39.82
C THR A 417 -10.92 5.53 41.27
N ALA A 418 -12.07 5.80 41.91
CA ALA A 418 -12.10 6.17 43.32
C ALA A 418 -11.76 4.94 44.17
N GLY A 419 -10.76 5.10 45.04
CA GLY A 419 -10.48 4.18 46.13
C GLY A 419 -11.62 4.25 47.13
N ASN A 420 -12.56 3.30 47.07
CA ASN A 420 -13.49 3.13 48.18
C ASN A 420 -12.68 2.54 49.34
N TYR A 421 -12.58 3.25 50.47
CA TYR A 421 -12.38 2.74 51.83
C TYR A 421 -11.23 3.31 52.71
N GLU A 422 -10.09 3.80 52.20
CA GLU A 422 -8.90 3.96 53.10
C GLU A 422 -8.20 5.35 53.16
N ASN A 423 -8.49 6.33 52.28
CA ASN A 423 -7.87 7.68 52.30
C ASN A 423 -6.31 7.72 52.36
N GLU A 424 -5.63 6.75 51.76
CA GLU A 424 -4.19 6.55 51.94
C GLU A 424 -3.35 6.56 50.65
N ASN A 425 -4.00 6.67 49.49
CA ASN A 425 -3.36 6.46 48.19
C ASN A 425 -3.08 7.77 47.48
N SER A 426 -1.87 7.95 46.95
CA SER A 426 -1.55 9.13 46.14
C SER A 426 -0.83 8.78 44.84
N TYR A 427 -1.19 9.52 43.80
CA TYR A 427 -0.57 9.41 42.49
C TYR A 427 0.07 10.74 42.09
N THR A 428 1.30 10.68 41.62
CA THR A 428 2.07 11.83 41.11
C THR A 428 2.67 11.49 39.76
N LEU A 429 2.28 12.23 38.72
CA LEU A 429 2.89 12.13 37.40
C LEU A 429 3.92 13.24 37.24
N SER A 430 5.13 12.87 36.84
CA SER A 430 6.21 13.82 36.56
C SER A 430 6.68 13.69 35.11
N LEU A 431 6.85 14.81 34.41
CA LEU A 431 7.53 14.88 33.11
C LEU A 431 8.95 15.42 33.35
N ASN A 432 9.98 14.66 32.99
CA ASN A 432 11.39 15.03 33.22
C ASN A 432 11.64 15.56 34.65
N SER A 433 11.19 14.79 35.65
CA SER A 433 11.28 15.11 37.09
C SER A 433 10.44 16.31 37.56
N THR A 434 9.71 16.99 36.68
CA THR A 434 8.76 18.07 37.06
C THR A 434 7.36 17.48 37.24
N VAL A 435 6.76 17.66 38.41
CA VAL A 435 5.39 17.17 38.68
C VAL A 435 4.38 17.94 37.81
N VAL A 436 3.67 17.22 36.95
CA VAL A 436 2.62 17.75 36.07
C VAL A 436 1.21 17.37 36.55
N PHE A 437 1.11 16.38 37.44
CA PHE A 437 -0.14 15.99 38.08
C PHE A 437 0.11 15.36 39.45
N SER A 438 -0.76 15.66 40.40
CA SER A 438 -0.81 15.05 41.72
C SER A 438 -2.26 15.00 42.19
N ASN A 439 -2.70 13.92 42.83
CA ASN A 439 -4.07 13.84 43.34
C ASN A 439 -4.24 13.62 44.85
N GLY A 440 -3.21 13.90 45.66
CA GLY A 440 -3.30 13.79 47.13
C GLY A 440 -3.61 12.35 47.61
N PRO A 441 -3.84 12.12 48.91
CA PRO A 441 -4.07 10.79 49.49
C PRO A 441 -5.48 10.21 49.22
N THR A 442 -6.34 10.93 48.49
CA THR A 442 -7.76 10.58 48.28
C THR A 442 -8.19 10.75 46.81
N PRO A 443 -7.87 9.78 45.94
CA PRO A 443 -8.27 9.82 44.53
C PRO A 443 -9.80 9.76 44.37
N THR A 444 -10.40 10.77 43.74
CA THR A 444 -11.80 10.70 43.24
C THR A 444 -11.81 10.17 41.80
N VAL A 445 -12.93 9.60 41.32
CA VAL A 445 -12.99 9.16 39.90
C VAL A 445 -12.76 10.38 38.99
N GLY A 446 -11.83 10.27 38.04
CA GLY A 446 -11.50 11.40 37.18
C GLY A 446 -10.75 11.02 35.91
N THR A 447 -10.55 12.01 35.04
CA THR A 447 -9.76 11.90 33.82
C THR A 447 -8.90 13.15 33.69
N ASN A 448 -7.60 12.97 33.46
CA ASN A 448 -6.68 14.05 33.12
C ASN A 448 -6.05 13.79 31.76
N VAL A 449 -5.78 14.87 31.01
CA VAL A 449 -5.27 14.83 29.64
C VAL A 449 -4.04 15.74 29.57
N PHE A 450 -2.95 15.21 29.03
CA PHE A 450 -1.67 15.89 28.88
C PHE A 450 -1.26 15.85 27.40
N SER A 451 -0.96 17.01 26.81
CA SER A 451 -0.43 17.14 25.44
C SER A 451 1.10 17.18 25.45
N THR A 452 1.76 16.44 24.56
CA THR A 452 3.23 16.25 24.56
C THR A 452 3.99 17.10 23.54
N THR A 453 3.81 18.42 23.51
CA THR A 453 4.31 19.25 22.38
C THR A 453 5.52 20.14 22.63
N ALA A 454 5.98 20.38 23.87
CA ALA A 454 7.02 21.42 24.11
C ALA A 454 8.26 20.99 24.93
N SER A 455 8.30 19.81 25.55
CA SER A 455 9.36 19.44 26.51
C SER A 455 9.86 17.99 26.44
N CYS A 456 9.58 17.27 25.35
CA CYS A 456 10.10 15.91 25.15
C CYS A 456 11.59 15.91 24.76
N SER A 457 12.34 14.90 25.19
CA SER A 457 13.71 14.64 24.74
C SER A 457 13.74 13.43 23.81
N PHE A 458 14.67 13.39 22.86
CA PHE A 458 14.87 12.19 22.06
C PHE A 458 15.19 10.98 22.97
N PHE A 459 14.52 9.85 22.71
CA PHE A 459 14.70 8.61 23.46
C PHE A 459 15.18 7.54 22.50
N ASN A 460 16.41 7.06 22.67
CA ASN A 460 16.92 5.91 21.93
C ASN A 460 16.45 4.61 22.62
N PRO A 461 15.53 3.83 22.02
CA PRO A 461 15.09 2.57 22.60
C PRO A 461 16.03 1.41 22.28
N ILE A 462 17.12 1.61 21.54
CA ILE A 462 18.05 0.55 21.14
C ILE A 462 19.33 0.66 21.96
N THR A 463 19.69 -0.42 22.67
CA THR A 463 20.91 -0.50 23.46
C THR A 463 21.81 -1.63 22.97
N GLY A 464 23.12 -1.40 23.00
CA GLY A 464 24.12 -2.33 22.45
C GLY A 464 24.52 -1.97 21.02
N ASN A 465 25.56 -2.63 20.53
CA ASN A 465 26.08 -2.43 19.18
C ASN A 465 25.22 -3.16 18.15
N ILE A 466 25.22 -2.62 16.93
CA ILE A 466 24.80 -3.30 15.72
C ILE A 466 26.00 -3.44 14.79
N VAL A 467 25.96 -4.43 13.89
CA VAL A 467 26.80 -4.45 12.70
C VAL A 467 25.98 -3.88 11.55
N MET A 468 26.35 -2.71 11.05
CA MET A 468 25.76 -2.17 9.82
C MET A 468 26.57 -2.67 8.63
N GLN A 469 25.91 -3.41 7.72
CA GLN A 469 26.52 -3.79 6.46
C GLN A 469 26.23 -2.77 5.37
N ARG A 470 27.20 -2.61 4.46
CA ARG A 470 27.00 -1.94 3.18
C ARG A 470 27.54 -2.83 2.07
N TYR A 471 26.64 -3.26 1.19
CA TYR A 471 26.98 -4.05 0.02
C TYR A 471 27.64 -3.16 -1.04
N ILE A 472 28.72 -3.66 -1.61
CA ILE A 472 29.45 -3.06 -2.74
C ILE A 472 29.40 -4.06 -3.89
N ASP A 473 28.84 -3.64 -5.01
CA ASP A 473 28.73 -4.44 -6.25
C ASP A 473 30.10 -4.75 -6.87
N ALA A 474 30.13 -5.75 -7.76
CA ALA A 474 31.28 -5.96 -8.63
C ALA A 474 31.48 -4.74 -9.54
N GLY A 475 32.73 -4.33 -9.73
CA GLY A 475 33.00 -3.12 -10.51
C GLY A 475 34.48 -2.78 -10.65
N ALA A 476 34.76 -1.51 -10.94
CA ALA A 476 36.10 -1.00 -11.05
C ALA A 476 36.81 -1.00 -9.69
N THR A 477 38.11 -1.36 -9.72
CA THR A 477 39.03 -1.14 -8.60
C THR A 477 39.38 0.35 -8.56
N ASN A 478 38.64 1.10 -7.76
CA ASN A 478 38.73 2.55 -7.70
C ASN A 478 38.32 3.07 -6.31
N TRP A 479 38.45 4.36 -6.09
CA TRP A 479 38.09 5.01 -4.85
C TRP A 479 36.58 5.10 -4.62
N ARG A 480 36.14 5.03 -3.36
CA ARG A 480 34.72 5.10 -2.96
C ARG A 480 34.53 6.05 -1.79
N PHE A 481 33.39 6.75 -1.77
CA PHE A 481 32.98 7.58 -0.63
C PHE A 481 32.08 6.79 0.31
N VAL A 482 32.48 6.70 1.57
CA VAL A 482 31.78 5.92 2.58
C VAL A 482 31.73 6.69 3.90
N THR A 483 30.78 6.35 4.76
CA THR A 483 30.65 6.92 6.11
C THR A 483 30.19 5.85 7.10
N SER A 484 30.17 6.16 8.39
CA SER A 484 29.67 5.29 9.43
C SER A 484 28.22 5.59 9.79
N ALA A 485 27.38 4.55 9.77
CA ALA A 485 26.01 4.58 10.28
C ALA A 485 25.90 4.31 11.80
N VAL A 486 27.05 4.07 12.44
CA VAL A 486 27.17 3.77 13.87
C VAL A 486 28.18 4.72 14.51
N THR A 487 28.09 4.91 15.83
CA THR A 487 29.03 5.75 16.57
C THR A 487 30.28 4.94 16.93
N GLY A 488 31.46 5.50 16.75
CA GLY A 488 32.72 4.92 17.25
C GLY A 488 33.33 3.82 16.38
N GLY A 489 32.78 3.57 15.18
CA GLY A 489 33.40 2.69 14.19
C GLY A 489 34.80 3.18 13.78
N THR A 490 35.73 2.26 13.57
CA THR A 490 37.14 2.59 13.30
C THR A 490 37.62 1.99 11.97
N LEU A 491 38.72 2.54 11.42
CA LEU A 491 39.31 1.99 10.20
C LEU A 491 39.78 0.53 10.34
N ALA A 492 39.99 0.03 11.56
CA ALA A 492 40.32 -1.36 11.84
C ALA A 492 39.21 -2.34 11.41
N GLU A 493 37.97 -1.89 11.33
CA GLU A 493 36.86 -2.72 10.84
C GLU A 493 36.91 -2.85 9.31
N LEU A 494 37.48 -1.85 8.64
CA LEU A 494 37.64 -1.81 7.20
C LEU A 494 38.77 -2.72 6.70
N SER A 495 39.81 -3.01 7.49
CA SER A 495 40.95 -3.85 7.04
C SER A 495 40.57 -5.30 6.66
N SER A 496 39.42 -5.77 7.13
CA SER A 496 38.88 -7.07 6.74
C SER A 496 38.20 -7.08 5.37
N THR A 497 37.95 -5.90 4.79
CA THR A 497 37.10 -5.71 3.59
C THR A 497 37.78 -4.88 2.50
N PHE A 498 38.54 -3.86 2.89
CA PHE A 498 39.36 -3.01 2.02
C PHE A 498 40.84 -3.27 2.27
N ILE A 499 41.66 -3.09 1.24
CA ILE A 499 43.11 -3.06 1.40
C ILE A 499 43.49 -1.76 2.12
N THR A 500 44.00 -1.89 3.35
CA THR A 500 44.51 -0.73 4.11
C THR A 500 46.02 -0.57 3.93
N SER A 501 46.49 0.62 3.54
CA SER A 501 47.91 0.88 3.33
C SER A 501 48.31 2.32 3.66
N GLY A 502 49.60 2.50 3.90
CA GLY A 502 50.24 3.83 3.96
C GLY A 502 50.09 4.61 5.25
N PHE A 503 49.60 3.97 6.32
CA PHE A 503 49.52 4.57 7.65
C PHE A 503 49.72 3.51 8.76
N PRO A 504 50.13 3.92 9.98
CA PRO A 504 50.35 3.02 11.10
C PRO A 504 49.18 2.09 11.42
N GLY A 505 49.47 0.78 11.52
CA GLY A 505 48.49 -0.26 11.87
C GLY A 505 47.65 -0.78 10.70
N ALA A 506 47.75 -0.18 9.51
CA ALA A 506 47.18 -0.73 8.29
C ALA A 506 47.80 -2.11 7.93
N ASP A 507 47.16 -2.85 7.04
CA ASP A 507 47.66 -4.15 6.54
C ASP A 507 49.02 -3.99 5.85
N PHE A 508 49.18 -2.88 5.11
CA PHE A 508 50.40 -2.53 4.38
C PHE A 508 50.90 -1.12 4.76
N PRO A 509 51.39 -0.91 5.99
CA PRO A 509 51.60 0.43 6.55
C PRO A 509 52.73 1.21 5.88
N ASN A 510 53.69 0.51 5.26
CA ASN A 510 54.86 1.07 4.60
C ASN A 510 54.83 0.89 3.07
N TRP A 511 53.70 0.51 2.47
CA TRP A 511 53.65 0.27 1.02
C TRP A 511 53.51 1.60 0.25
N PRO A 512 54.18 1.77 -0.92
CA PRO A 512 55.18 0.85 -1.49
C PRO A 512 56.53 0.94 -0.78
N THR A 513 56.84 2.06 -0.12
CA THR A 513 58.05 2.23 0.70
C THR A 513 57.75 3.06 1.96
N ALA A 514 58.50 2.84 3.05
CA ALA A 514 58.34 3.60 4.29
C ALA A 514 58.66 5.10 4.13
N ALA A 515 59.46 5.48 3.12
CA ALA A 515 59.83 6.88 2.86
C ALA A 515 58.76 7.64 2.08
N ASN A 516 57.97 6.95 1.27
CA ASN A 516 56.86 7.51 0.51
C ASN A 516 55.71 6.49 0.51
N PRO A 517 55.02 6.34 1.67
CA PRO A 517 53.88 5.46 1.76
C PRO A 517 52.72 5.99 0.91
N TRP A 518 51.88 5.09 0.41
CA TRP A 518 50.66 5.41 -0.33
C TRP A 518 49.44 5.11 0.57
N PRO A 519 48.81 6.15 1.13
CA PRO A 519 47.61 6.01 1.96
C PRO A 519 46.43 5.52 1.13
N SER A 520 45.74 4.46 1.58
CA SER A 520 44.53 3.96 0.90
C SER A 520 43.23 4.51 1.47
N ILE A 521 43.31 5.38 2.50
CA ILE A 521 42.17 6.02 3.14
C ILE A 521 42.51 7.48 3.44
N TYR A 522 41.60 8.37 3.07
CA TYR A 522 41.68 9.80 3.35
C TYR A 522 40.43 10.29 4.08
N PHE A 523 40.65 11.16 5.05
CA PHE A 523 39.64 12.05 5.63
C PHE A 523 39.66 13.38 4.87
N TYR A 524 38.68 14.24 5.13
CA TYR A 524 38.61 15.55 4.49
C TYR A 524 38.63 16.68 5.51
N ASP A 525 39.54 17.63 5.30
CA ASP A 525 39.65 18.85 6.09
C ASP A 525 39.46 20.06 5.17
N GLU A 526 38.28 20.67 5.24
CA GLU A 526 37.89 21.84 4.46
C GLU A 526 38.72 23.08 4.80
N THR A 527 39.39 23.11 5.96
CA THR A 527 40.21 24.26 6.35
C THR A 527 41.54 24.36 5.61
N VAL A 528 41.90 23.33 4.84
CA VAL A 528 43.12 23.31 4.02
C VAL A 528 42.92 24.19 2.77
N PRO A 529 43.73 25.27 2.59
CA PRO A 529 43.55 26.18 1.46
C PRO A 529 43.87 25.56 0.09
N GLY A 530 43.15 26.00 -0.94
CA GLY A 530 43.38 25.69 -2.35
C GLY A 530 42.18 24.99 -2.97
N ILE A 531 42.40 24.27 -4.07
CA ILE A 531 41.33 23.52 -4.76
C ILE A 531 40.76 22.42 -3.85
N GLN A 532 39.53 22.00 -4.13
CA GLN A 532 38.80 20.97 -3.37
C GLN A 532 39.65 19.75 -2.99
N ASP A 533 40.47 19.22 -3.90
CA ASP A 533 41.28 18.01 -3.66
C ASP A 533 42.38 18.18 -2.60
N ASN A 534 42.80 19.41 -2.29
CA ASN A 534 43.86 19.65 -1.31
C ASN A 534 43.44 19.28 0.12
N GLY A 535 42.14 19.27 0.42
CA GLY A 535 41.61 18.93 1.74
C GLY A 535 41.69 17.45 2.10
N PHE A 536 42.07 16.56 1.17
CA PHE A 536 42.23 15.13 1.48
C PHE A 536 43.46 14.88 2.36
N MET A 537 43.21 14.54 3.62
CA MET A 537 44.22 14.26 4.63
C MET A 537 44.34 12.75 4.84
N PRO A 538 45.55 12.16 4.74
CA PRO A 538 45.71 10.72 4.87
C PRO A 538 45.38 10.26 6.29
N ALA A 539 44.80 9.06 6.39
CA ALA A 539 44.62 8.43 7.69
C ALA A 539 45.95 8.37 8.47
N THR A 540 45.88 8.55 9.78
CA THR A 540 47.07 8.62 10.65
C THR A 540 47.28 7.35 11.47
N ASN A 541 46.23 6.55 11.64
CA ASN A 541 46.26 5.28 12.36
C ASN A 541 45.05 4.41 12.01
N ILE A 542 45.21 3.08 12.03
CA ILE A 542 44.08 2.14 11.88
C ILE A 542 43.00 2.30 12.95
N SER A 543 43.35 2.86 14.11
CA SER A 543 42.40 3.20 15.19
C SER A 543 41.68 4.54 14.99
N ASN A 544 41.89 5.25 13.88
CA ASN A 544 41.10 6.45 13.59
C ASN A 544 39.61 6.09 13.58
N VAL A 545 38.83 6.90 14.29
CA VAL A 545 37.37 6.80 14.36
C VAL A 545 36.79 7.53 13.16
N ILE A 546 35.78 6.95 12.51
CA ILE A 546 34.97 7.65 11.51
C ILE A 546 33.91 8.44 12.29
N GLY A 547 33.97 9.77 12.24
CA GLY A 547 33.04 10.65 12.94
C GLY A 547 31.59 10.48 12.46
N VAL A 548 30.63 10.82 13.33
CA VAL A 548 29.21 10.78 12.97
C VAL A 548 28.94 11.81 11.87
N GLY A 549 28.48 11.34 10.70
CA GLY A 549 28.21 12.17 9.53
C GLY A 549 29.47 12.60 8.74
N GLU A 550 30.66 12.17 9.17
CA GLU A 550 31.92 12.41 8.46
C GLU A 550 32.07 11.41 7.31
N GLY A 551 32.39 11.89 6.12
CA GLY A 551 32.68 11.02 4.97
C GLY A 551 34.18 10.78 4.83
N ILE A 552 34.54 9.57 4.38
CA ILE A 552 35.92 9.21 4.04
C ILE A 552 36.02 8.73 2.60
N TRP A 553 37.22 8.86 2.03
CA TRP A 553 37.56 8.36 0.71
C TRP A 553 38.45 7.13 0.84
N VAL A 554 37.94 5.97 0.42
CA VAL A 554 38.60 4.67 0.61
C VAL A 554 38.89 4.01 -0.74
N TRP A 555 40.09 3.47 -0.90
CA TRP A 555 40.44 2.66 -2.05
C TRP A 555 39.78 1.28 -1.98
N SER A 556 39.01 0.92 -3.00
CA SER A 556 38.32 -0.37 -3.12
C SER A 556 38.94 -1.22 -4.20
N GLY A 557 39.46 -2.40 -3.85
CA GLY A 557 39.81 -3.46 -4.80
C GLY A 557 40.70 -4.56 -4.25
N ASP A 558 40.54 -5.77 -4.78
CA ASP A 558 41.28 -6.99 -4.44
C ASP A 558 42.34 -7.36 -5.50
N THR A 559 42.13 -6.92 -6.75
CA THR A 559 43.02 -7.12 -7.89
C THR A 559 43.06 -5.89 -8.80
N ILE A 560 44.09 -5.80 -9.66
CA ILE A 560 44.26 -4.69 -10.63
C ILE A 560 43.20 -4.74 -11.77
N ILE A 561 42.44 -5.83 -11.90
CA ILE A 561 41.54 -6.09 -13.05
C ILE A 561 40.05 -5.86 -12.71
N GLY A 562 39.72 -5.58 -11.45
CA GLY A 562 38.36 -5.29 -10.99
C GLY A 562 38.12 -5.78 -9.57
N THR A 563 37.02 -5.33 -8.96
CA THR A 563 36.60 -5.65 -7.60
C THR A 563 35.46 -6.67 -7.63
N GLN A 564 35.57 -7.78 -6.88
CA GLN A 564 34.44 -8.70 -6.65
C GLN A 564 33.45 -8.12 -5.63
N PRO A 565 32.17 -8.53 -5.60
CA PRO A 565 31.22 -8.01 -4.64
C PRO A 565 31.62 -8.37 -3.20
N PHE A 566 31.47 -7.42 -2.27
CA PHE A 566 31.75 -7.63 -0.85
C PHE A 566 30.88 -6.73 0.05
N ASN A 567 30.94 -6.98 1.35
CA ASN A 567 30.21 -6.22 2.36
C ASN A 567 31.19 -5.48 3.25
N MET A 568 31.09 -4.16 3.29
CA MET A 568 31.68 -3.37 4.37
C MET A 568 30.86 -3.60 5.64
N ASN A 569 31.54 -3.84 6.77
CA ASN A 569 30.92 -4.03 8.07
C ASN A 569 31.49 -3.00 9.05
N ILE A 570 30.63 -2.21 9.70
CA ILE A 570 31.03 -1.28 10.77
C ILE A 570 30.17 -1.57 12.01
N THR A 571 30.81 -1.73 13.16
CA THR A 571 30.15 -2.15 14.41
C THR A 571 30.16 -1.04 15.44
N GLY A 572 29.01 -0.74 16.01
CA GLY A 572 28.90 0.25 17.07
C GLY A 572 27.45 0.50 17.46
N PRO A 573 27.19 1.37 18.46
CA PRO A 573 25.84 1.84 18.74
C PRO A 573 25.26 2.54 17.51
N PRO A 574 23.99 2.27 17.13
CA PRO A 574 23.38 2.91 15.97
C PRO A 574 23.31 4.43 16.18
N ASN A 575 23.69 5.19 15.14
CA ASN A 575 23.47 6.63 15.14
C ASN A 575 21.97 6.89 15.01
N VAL A 576 21.43 7.68 15.95
CA VAL A 576 20.00 7.94 16.06
C VAL A 576 19.74 9.34 16.60
N GLY A 577 18.51 9.82 16.45
CA GLY A 577 18.10 11.16 16.87
C GLY A 577 18.50 12.23 15.86
N ASN A 578 18.38 13.51 16.22
CA ASN A 578 18.77 14.59 15.32
C ASN A 578 20.29 14.73 15.29
N ILE A 579 20.88 14.75 14.09
CA ILE A 579 22.33 14.78 13.87
C ILE A 579 22.68 16.04 13.06
N ASN A 580 23.65 16.80 13.56
CA ASN A 580 24.28 17.88 12.81
C ASN A 580 25.47 17.32 12.04
N LEU A 581 25.54 17.57 10.74
CA LEU A 581 26.70 17.16 9.95
C LEU A 581 27.94 17.98 10.32
N PRO A 582 29.14 17.37 10.29
CA PRO A 582 30.39 18.05 10.57
C PRO A 582 30.83 18.88 9.36
N ILE A 583 30.31 20.09 9.22
CA ILE A 583 30.61 21.00 8.11
C ILE A 583 31.31 22.27 8.59
N SER A 584 32.19 22.81 7.76
CA SER A 584 32.83 24.11 7.95
C SER A 584 32.84 24.94 6.66
N TYR A 585 33.26 26.20 6.78
CA TYR A 585 33.45 27.11 5.65
C TYR A 585 34.71 27.95 5.85
N THR A 586 35.58 27.89 4.87
CA THR A 586 36.87 28.57 4.77
C THR A 586 36.88 29.37 3.48
N ASN A 587 37.08 30.69 3.61
CA ASN A 587 37.13 31.59 2.47
C ASN A 587 38.59 31.71 1.98
N SER A 588 38.88 31.14 0.81
CA SER A 588 40.17 31.21 0.12
C SER A 588 40.32 32.46 -0.76
N GLY A 589 39.21 33.18 -1.01
CA GLY A 589 39.12 34.28 -1.96
C GLY A 589 38.68 33.86 -3.37
N LEU A 590 38.51 32.55 -3.62
CA LEU A 590 37.98 31.97 -4.85
C LEU A 590 36.71 31.16 -4.53
N PRO A 591 35.50 31.71 -4.80
CA PRO A 591 34.25 31.07 -4.40
C PRO A 591 34.04 29.63 -4.91
N ALA A 592 34.63 29.27 -6.06
CA ALA A 592 34.56 27.92 -6.61
C ALA A 592 35.32 26.88 -5.77
N ASP A 593 36.32 27.33 -5.00
CA ASP A 593 37.18 26.48 -4.17
C ASP A 593 36.73 26.45 -2.70
N ASP A 594 35.81 27.33 -2.30
CA ASP A 594 35.40 27.51 -0.90
C ASP A 594 34.29 26.53 -0.47
N GLY A 595 34.35 26.08 0.79
CA GLY A 595 33.21 25.44 1.47
C GLY A 595 32.93 23.99 1.09
N TRP A 596 33.79 23.32 0.35
CA TRP A 596 33.58 21.91 0.02
C TRP A 596 33.74 21.03 1.26
N ASN A 597 32.78 20.15 1.53
CA ASN A 597 32.81 19.25 2.69
C ASN A 597 32.45 17.82 2.25
N MET A 598 33.22 16.83 2.73
CA MET A 598 32.91 15.41 2.56
C MET A 598 32.13 14.92 3.79
N VAL A 599 30.84 14.71 3.61
CA VAL A 599 29.92 14.25 4.67
C VAL A 599 29.22 12.98 4.23
N GLY A 600 28.41 12.38 5.09
CA GLY A 600 27.63 11.21 4.68
C GLY A 600 26.34 11.02 5.44
N ASN A 601 25.53 10.08 4.96
CA ASN A 601 24.32 9.67 5.67
C ASN A 601 24.71 8.95 6.97
N PRO A 602 24.46 9.57 8.14
CA PRO A 602 24.92 9.04 9.41
C PRO A 602 24.01 7.92 9.93
N TYR A 603 22.83 7.68 9.34
CA TYR A 603 21.84 6.77 9.90
C TYR A 603 21.97 5.34 9.34
N PRO A 604 21.58 4.32 10.14
CA PRO A 604 21.39 2.94 9.67
C PRO A 604 20.07 2.79 8.89
N SER A 605 19.84 3.67 7.92
CA SER A 605 18.70 3.72 7.01
C SER A 605 19.02 4.68 5.87
N SER A 606 18.43 4.49 4.69
CA SER A 606 18.41 5.54 3.67
C SER A 606 17.73 6.81 4.19
N ILE A 607 18.16 7.96 3.69
CA ILE A 607 17.49 9.25 3.87
C ILE A 607 17.05 9.84 2.54
N ASP A 608 16.02 10.68 2.60
CA ASP A 608 15.59 11.52 1.49
C ASP A 608 16.16 12.93 1.69
N TRP A 609 17.09 13.33 0.81
CA TRP A 609 17.74 14.64 0.87
C TRP A 609 16.76 15.80 0.74
N ASP A 610 15.67 15.63 0.00
CA ASP A 610 14.65 16.66 -0.21
C ASP A 610 13.59 16.66 0.92
N SER A 611 13.76 15.80 1.93
CA SER A 611 12.88 15.78 3.09
C SER A 611 12.83 17.16 3.77
N PRO A 612 11.63 17.70 4.06
CA PRO A 612 11.49 18.95 4.81
C PRO A 612 12.03 18.85 6.24
N ASN A 613 12.34 17.62 6.70
CA ASN A 613 12.93 17.35 8.00
C ASN A 613 14.46 17.48 8.02
N ILE A 614 15.10 17.77 6.88
CA ILE A 614 16.52 18.14 6.82
C ILE A 614 16.60 19.66 6.74
N THR A 615 17.05 20.28 7.83
CA THR A 615 17.25 21.74 7.86
C THR A 615 18.60 22.08 7.26
N LYS A 616 18.61 22.89 6.20
CA LYS A 616 19.80 23.34 5.47
C LYS A 616 19.88 24.86 5.54
N ASN A 617 20.93 25.40 6.15
CA ASN A 617 21.18 26.85 6.19
C ASN A 617 22.60 27.13 5.69
N GLY A 618 22.76 28.11 4.79
CA GLY A 618 24.09 28.51 4.30
C GLY A 618 24.85 27.41 3.59
N VAL A 619 24.14 26.55 2.85
CA VAL A 619 24.70 25.48 2.01
C VAL A 619 24.06 25.50 0.64
N ASN A 620 24.81 25.03 -0.35
CA ASN A 620 24.25 24.64 -1.64
C ASN A 620 23.42 23.36 -1.45
N ASN A 621 22.20 23.33 -1.99
CA ASN A 621 21.32 22.17 -1.93
C ASN A 621 21.81 21.03 -2.83
N ALA A 622 22.70 21.32 -3.80
CA ALA A 622 23.29 20.29 -4.64
C ALA A 622 24.22 19.36 -3.86
N ILE A 623 24.13 18.07 -4.16
CA ILE A 623 25.00 17.02 -3.62
C ILE A 623 25.63 16.21 -4.76
N TYR A 624 26.85 15.72 -4.51
CA TYR A 624 27.62 15.00 -5.53
C TYR A 624 28.14 13.68 -4.99
N ILE A 625 27.96 12.62 -5.78
CA ILE A 625 28.44 11.28 -5.44
C ILE A 625 29.30 10.76 -6.57
N TRP A 626 30.48 10.25 -6.20
CA TRP A 626 31.40 9.61 -7.11
C TRP A 626 30.88 8.23 -7.54
N ASN A 627 30.76 8.01 -8.85
CA ASN A 627 30.52 6.70 -9.43
C ASN A 627 31.88 6.11 -9.87
N PRO A 628 32.45 5.16 -9.12
CA PRO A 628 33.77 4.59 -9.44
C PRO A 628 33.79 3.76 -10.72
N ASP A 629 32.66 3.17 -11.12
CA ASP A 629 32.60 2.28 -12.28
C ASP A 629 32.57 3.05 -13.59
N LEU A 630 32.04 4.28 -13.54
CA LEU A 630 32.02 5.22 -14.66
C LEU A 630 33.06 6.34 -14.52
N GLU A 631 33.78 6.40 -13.39
CA GLU A 631 34.78 7.44 -13.06
C GLU A 631 34.26 8.88 -13.24
N GLN A 632 33.00 9.09 -12.88
CA GLN A 632 32.31 10.37 -13.01
C GLN A 632 31.44 10.70 -11.81
N PHE A 633 31.15 11.99 -11.62
CA PHE A 633 30.23 12.44 -10.58
C PHE A 633 28.78 12.37 -11.07
N ALA A 634 27.93 11.86 -10.19
CA ALA A 634 26.49 12.05 -10.23
C ALA A 634 26.13 13.24 -9.36
N SER A 635 25.35 14.18 -9.90
CA SER A 635 24.89 15.38 -9.18
C SER A 635 23.40 15.29 -8.95
N TYR A 636 22.92 15.85 -7.84
CA TYR A 636 21.48 15.97 -7.56
C TYR A 636 21.14 17.30 -6.90
N VAL A 637 20.06 17.95 -7.35
CA VAL A 637 19.50 19.16 -6.73
C VAL A 637 18.02 19.30 -7.07
N GLY A 638 17.18 19.58 -6.07
CA GLY A 638 15.78 20.01 -6.23
C GLY A 638 14.94 19.14 -7.16
N GLY A 639 14.96 17.81 -7.00
CA GLY A 639 14.25 16.87 -7.87
C GLY A 639 15.03 16.35 -9.09
N PHE A 640 16.11 17.00 -9.51
CA PHE A 640 16.82 16.66 -10.74
C PHE A 640 18.18 16.03 -10.46
N GLY A 641 18.57 15.05 -11.30
CA GLY A 641 19.85 14.35 -11.15
C GLY A 641 20.51 13.99 -12.48
N THR A 642 21.83 14.21 -12.54
CA THR A 642 22.69 13.83 -13.67
C THR A 642 23.49 12.59 -13.37
N ASN A 643 23.83 11.81 -14.41
CA ASN A 643 24.66 10.60 -14.31
C ASN A 643 24.14 9.59 -13.26
N GLY A 644 22.82 9.55 -13.10
CA GLY A 644 22.10 8.72 -12.15
C GLY A 644 21.83 9.35 -10.78
N GLY A 645 22.18 10.62 -10.52
CA GLY A 645 21.98 11.22 -9.20
C GLY A 645 20.54 11.22 -8.68
N SER A 646 20.36 11.14 -7.35
CA SER A 646 19.04 11.15 -6.70
C SER A 646 18.99 11.77 -5.32
N ASN A 647 17.79 12.07 -4.80
CA ASN A 647 17.62 12.49 -3.40
C ASN A 647 17.89 11.38 -2.40
N VAL A 648 17.82 10.10 -2.80
CA VAL A 648 17.92 8.98 -1.85
C VAL A 648 19.38 8.65 -1.59
N ILE A 649 19.85 8.97 -0.39
CA ILE A 649 21.21 8.69 0.04
C ILE A 649 21.17 7.43 0.92
N ALA A 650 21.74 6.33 0.42
CA ALA A 650 21.79 5.06 1.14
C ALA A 650 22.57 5.17 2.46
N SER A 651 22.27 4.29 3.42
CA SER A 651 23.06 4.17 4.66
C SER A 651 24.55 3.97 4.33
N SER A 652 25.42 4.60 5.12
CA SER A 652 26.88 4.50 4.97
C SER A 652 27.43 5.03 3.62
N GLN A 653 26.64 5.81 2.87
CA GLN A 653 27.09 6.55 1.67
C GLN A 653 27.59 7.94 2.09
N ALA A 654 28.81 8.29 1.70
CA ALA A 654 29.29 9.66 1.76
C ALA A 654 29.09 10.40 0.42
N PHE A 655 29.02 11.72 0.49
CA PHE A 655 28.74 12.61 -0.62
C PHE A 655 29.38 13.98 -0.35
N TRP A 656 29.61 14.73 -1.43
CA TRP A 656 30.05 16.11 -1.37
C TRP A 656 28.89 17.06 -1.19
N LEU A 657 29.14 18.08 -0.36
CA LEU A 657 28.26 19.21 -0.12
C LEU A 657 29.11 20.48 -0.08
N GLN A 658 28.59 21.60 -0.58
CA GLN A 658 29.26 22.90 -0.49
C GLN A 658 28.55 23.82 0.51
N THR A 659 29.29 24.36 1.47
CA THR A 659 28.84 25.42 2.37
C THR A 659 29.11 26.79 1.73
N THR A 660 28.25 27.76 2.01
CA THR A 660 28.32 29.11 1.44
C THR A 660 28.54 30.19 2.49
N SER A 661 28.65 29.81 3.78
CA SER A 661 28.85 30.76 4.87
C SER A 661 29.49 30.12 6.11
N PRO A 662 30.17 30.91 6.98
CA PRO A 662 30.69 30.43 8.27
C PRO A 662 29.61 29.95 9.25
N THR A 663 28.35 30.31 9.03
CA THR A 663 27.20 29.89 9.86
C THR A 663 26.43 28.72 9.27
N ALA A 664 27.01 28.03 8.28
CA ALA A 664 26.38 26.90 7.61
C ALA A 664 26.00 25.81 8.61
N THR A 665 24.79 25.27 8.47
CA THR A 665 24.31 24.15 9.28
C THR A 665 23.48 23.20 8.43
N VAL A 666 23.71 21.90 8.60
CA VAL A 666 22.82 20.85 8.11
C VAL A 666 22.44 19.95 9.27
N THR A 667 21.16 19.99 9.65
CA THR A 667 20.59 19.15 10.69
C THR A 667 19.69 18.10 10.05
N MET A 668 20.12 16.85 10.08
CA MET A 668 19.28 15.71 9.72
C MET A 668 18.47 15.29 10.94
N ARG A 669 17.17 15.05 10.75
CA ARG A 669 16.27 14.59 11.81
C ARG A 669 15.91 13.13 11.55
N GLU A 670 15.56 12.39 12.60
CA GLU A 670 15.12 10.98 12.48
C GLU A 670 14.04 10.77 11.41
N SER A 671 13.10 11.72 11.30
CA SER A 671 12.01 11.70 10.34
C SER A 671 12.41 12.02 8.89
N SER A 672 13.71 12.16 8.58
CA SER A 672 14.23 12.19 7.21
C SER A 672 14.58 10.80 6.66
N LYS A 673 14.56 9.76 7.51
CA LYS A 673 14.74 8.37 7.08
C LYS A 673 13.61 7.96 6.14
N THR A 674 13.92 7.11 5.17
CA THR A 674 12.95 6.60 4.19
C THR A 674 13.05 5.10 4.05
N SER A 675 11.91 4.46 3.79
CA SER A 675 11.84 3.03 3.49
C SER A 675 12.25 2.67 2.06
N VAL A 676 12.47 3.68 1.21
CA VAL A 676 12.89 3.49 -0.18
C VAL A 676 14.31 2.92 -0.19
N THR A 677 14.43 1.67 -0.62
CA THR A 677 15.72 1.00 -0.82
C THR A 677 16.26 1.35 -2.22
N GLY A 678 17.48 1.88 -2.29
CA GLY A 678 18.12 2.17 -3.56
C GLY A 678 19.52 2.76 -3.44
N THR A 679 20.35 2.45 -4.42
CA THR A 679 21.61 3.15 -4.67
C THR A 679 21.30 4.53 -5.25
N PHE A 680 22.08 5.54 -4.86
CA PHE A 680 21.92 6.93 -5.33
C PHE A 680 21.89 7.07 -6.85
N LEU A 681 22.47 6.10 -7.58
CA LEU A 681 22.58 5.99 -9.04
C LEU A 681 21.30 5.40 -9.67
N ARG A 682 20.18 6.14 -9.68
CA ARG A 682 18.91 5.72 -10.29
C ARG A 682 18.30 6.81 -11.18
N PRO A 683 17.49 6.43 -12.20
CA PRO A 683 16.67 7.38 -12.94
C PRO A 683 15.63 8.05 -12.03
N GLN A 684 15.46 9.37 -12.17
CA GLN A 684 14.46 10.17 -11.46
C GLN A 684 13.03 9.94 -11.99
N THR A 685 12.03 10.32 -11.19
CA THR A 685 10.62 10.33 -11.61
C THR A 685 10.29 11.54 -12.48
N THR A 686 11.00 12.66 -12.28
CA THR A 686 10.97 13.82 -13.18
C THR A 686 11.86 13.55 -14.39
N THR A 687 11.32 13.79 -15.58
CA THR A 687 12.02 13.62 -16.86
C THR A 687 12.36 14.98 -17.45
N PRO A 688 13.42 15.66 -16.95
CA PRO A 688 13.80 16.98 -17.45
C PRO A 688 14.43 16.88 -18.84
N PHE A 689 14.51 18.01 -19.55
CA PHE A 689 15.32 18.11 -20.74
C PHE A 689 16.79 17.84 -20.42
N LYS A 690 17.37 16.89 -21.12
CA LYS A 690 18.78 16.51 -21.00
C LYS A 690 19.48 16.73 -22.32
N ILE A 691 20.69 17.26 -22.26
CA ILE A 691 21.64 17.25 -23.39
C ILE A 691 22.83 16.38 -23.03
N LYS A 692 23.22 15.50 -23.96
CA LYS A 692 24.21 14.45 -23.75
C LYS A 692 25.30 14.52 -24.80
N ALA A 693 26.52 14.23 -24.37
CA ALA A 693 27.65 13.96 -25.25
C ALA A 693 28.12 12.52 -25.00
N GLN A 694 28.31 11.75 -26.07
CA GLN A 694 28.75 10.36 -26.01
C GLN A 694 29.89 10.09 -26.99
N ASN A 695 30.84 9.24 -26.58
CA ASN A 695 31.86 8.66 -27.45
C ASN A 695 32.02 7.15 -27.19
N GLY A 696 33.09 6.54 -27.74
CA GLY A 696 33.35 5.11 -27.59
C GLY A 696 33.73 4.66 -26.17
N PHE A 697 34.01 5.59 -25.25
CA PHE A 697 34.37 5.31 -23.86
C PHE A 697 33.22 5.49 -22.88
N GLY A 698 32.21 6.29 -23.23
CA GLY A 698 31.03 6.51 -22.40
C GLY A 698 30.31 7.80 -22.76
N GLN A 699 29.50 8.29 -21.82
CA GLN A 699 28.66 9.47 -22.01
C GLN A 699 28.62 10.30 -20.74
N ASP A 700 28.28 11.57 -20.92
CA ASP A 700 27.99 12.52 -19.86
C ASP A 700 26.77 13.35 -20.25
N GLU A 701 26.10 13.93 -19.25
CA GLU A 701 24.87 14.70 -19.44
C GLU A 701 24.83 16.00 -18.62
N ALA A 702 24.05 16.96 -19.12
CA ALA A 702 23.65 18.17 -18.42
C ALA A 702 22.13 18.36 -18.51
N ILE A 703 21.54 18.91 -17.46
CA ILE A 703 20.10 19.20 -17.37
C ILE A 703 19.88 20.71 -17.47
N ILE A 704 18.86 21.08 -18.26
CA ILE A 704 18.32 22.42 -18.30
C ILE A 704 16.83 22.31 -17.96
N ASN A 705 16.39 23.06 -16.95
CA ASN A 705 15.00 23.08 -16.51
C ASN A 705 14.49 24.51 -16.36
N PHE A 706 13.17 24.69 -16.41
CA PHE A 706 12.54 25.97 -16.12
C PHE A 706 11.66 25.88 -14.87
N ASP A 707 11.94 26.73 -13.88
CA ASP A 707 11.17 26.91 -12.64
C ASP A 707 11.12 28.41 -12.31
N ASP A 708 9.92 28.98 -12.13
CA ASP A 708 9.72 30.41 -11.89
C ASP A 708 10.38 30.92 -10.59
N ASN A 709 10.77 30.03 -9.67
CA ASN A 709 11.48 30.39 -8.45
C ASN A 709 13.01 30.43 -8.63
N ALA A 710 13.55 29.90 -9.73
CA ALA A 710 14.97 29.93 -10.02
C ALA A 710 15.41 31.32 -10.54
N THR A 711 16.73 31.56 -10.58
CA THR A 711 17.29 32.80 -11.10
C THR A 711 18.17 32.55 -12.34
N ILE A 712 18.62 33.62 -13.00
CA ILE A 712 19.51 33.50 -14.18
C ILE A 712 20.96 33.22 -13.74
N GLY A 713 21.34 33.68 -12.56
CA GLY A 713 22.64 33.38 -11.96
C GLY A 713 22.56 32.08 -11.15
N PHE A 714 23.71 31.69 -10.60
CA PHE A 714 23.76 30.50 -9.75
C PHE A 714 22.80 30.58 -8.57
N ASP A 715 21.88 29.63 -8.51
CA ASP A 715 20.92 29.47 -7.43
C ASP A 715 21.27 28.26 -6.56
N VAL A 716 21.62 28.53 -5.31
CA VAL A 716 22.02 27.52 -4.32
C VAL A 716 20.94 26.46 -4.05
N ASN A 717 19.67 26.67 -4.41
CA ASN A 717 18.62 25.68 -4.19
C ASN A 717 18.30 24.83 -5.43
N PHE A 718 18.65 25.31 -6.62
CA PHE A 718 18.19 24.77 -7.89
C PHE A 718 19.33 24.32 -8.82
N ASP A 719 20.53 24.87 -8.68
CA ASP A 719 21.65 24.60 -9.58
C ASP A 719 22.70 23.68 -8.98
N ALA A 720 23.35 22.90 -9.83
CA ALA A 720 24.48 22.06 -9.47
C ALA A 720 25.68 22.37 -10.37
N LEU A 721 26.83 22.62 -9.75
CA LEU A 721 28.12 22.77 -10.43
C LEU A 721 28.49 21.49 -11.17
N LYS A 722 29.25 21.62 -12.25
CA LYS A 722 29.82 20.48 -12.96
C LYS A 722 31.13 20.10 -12.28
N ILE A 723 31.16 18.93 -11.64
CA ILE A 723 32.41 18.31 -11.23
C ILE A 723 32.88 17.40 -12.39
N PRO A 724 34.04 17.66 -13.01
CA PRO A 724 34.50 16.93 -14.18
C PRO A 724 34.81 15.46 -13.86
N SER A 725 34.65 14.59 -14.87
CA SER A 725 35.14 13.21 -14.83
C SER A 725 36.66 13.18 -14.64
N GLN A 726 37.18 12.23 -13.85
CA GLN A 726 38.63 11.99 -13.78
C GLN A 726 39.13 11.09 -14.92
N ASN A 727 38.22 10.38 -15.61
CA ASN A 727 38.57 9.66 -16.83
C ASN A 727 38.69 10.67 -17.99
N PRO A 728 39.91 10.91 -18.51
CA PRO A 728 40.13 11.91 -19.55
C PRO A 728 39.51 11.53 -20.90
N ASN A 729 39.14 10.26 -21.09
CA ASN A 729 38.56 9.80 -22.35
C ASN A 729 37.04 10.01 -22.43
N LEU A 730 36.37 10.29 -21.30
CA LEU A 730 34.95 10.60 -21.31
C LEU A 730 34.70 12.03 -21.80
N PRO A 731 33.65 12.25 -22.60
CA PRO A 731 33.22 13.61 -22.88
C PRO A 731 32.67 14.23 -21.59
N ILE A 732 32.82 15.54 -21.44
CA ILE A 732 32.23 16.32 -20.35
C ILE A 732 31.33 17.36 -20.99
N ILE A 733 30.05 17.38 -20.61
CA ILE A 733 29.08 18.37 -21.11
C ILE A 733 28.50 19.19 -19.95
N SER A 734 28.45 20.50 -20.13
CA SER A 734 27.92 21.47 -19.17
C SER A 734 27.19 22.60 -19.89
N SER A 735 26.24 23.22 -19.20
CA SER A 735 25.83 24.59 -19.52
C SER A 735 26.81 25.56 -18.87
N VAL A 736 27.09 26.68 -19.54
CA VAL A 736 28.08 27.67 -19.09
C VAL A 736 27.41 29.00 -18.86
N MET A 737 27.35 29.44 -17.61
CA MET A 737 26.92 30.79 -17.25
C MET A 737 28.11 31.54 -16.63
N ALA A 738 28.13 31.70 -15.31
CA ALA A 738 29.31 32.14 -14.57
C ALA A 738 30.33 30.99 -14.42
N ASP A 739 29.81 29.78 -14.19
CA ASP A 739 30.57 28.54 -14.04
C ASP A 739 29.99 27.44 -14.95
N ASP A 740 30.61 26.26 -14.92
CA ASP A 740 30.06 25.06 -15.56
C ASP A 740 29.02 24.40 -14.65
N TYR A 741 27.83 24.16 -15.18
CA TYR A 741 26.75 23.50 -14.44
C TYR A 741 26.36 22.16 -15.06
N SER A 742 26.18 21.17 -14.18
CA SER A 742 25.59 19.87 -14.53
C SER A 742 24.06 19.95 -14.53
N ILE A 743 23.49 20.78 -13.67
CA ILE A 743 22.05 21.06 -13.58
C ILE A 743 21.90 22.57 -13.48
N ASN A 744 21.13 23.15 -14.39
CA ASN A 744 20.93 24.60 -14.47
C ASN A 744 19.44 24.89 -14.67
N GLN A 745 18.84 25.64 -13.76
CA GLN A 745 17.43 25.96 -13.77
C GLN A 745 17.21 27.46 -13.95
N PHE A 746 16.19 27.80 -14.72
CA PHE A 746 15.91 29.19 -15.08
C PHE A 746 14.44 29.55 -14.83
N PRO A 747 14.09 30.81 -14.55
CA PRO A 747 12.70 31.26 -14.65
C PRO A 747 12.22 31.12 -16.10
N ALA A 748 10.91 30.93 -16.31
CA ALA A 748 10.36 30.79 -17.66
C ALA A 748 10.67 32.02 -18.53
N GLN A 749 11.55 31.86 -19.52
CA GLN A 749 11.98 32.94 -20.39
C GLN A 749 12.60 32.43 -21.71
N GLU A 750 12.76 33.34 -22.66
CA GLU A 750 13.58 33.13 -23.84
C GLU A 750 15.07 33.30 -23.50
N ILE A 751 15.92 32.34 -23.87
CA ILE A 751 17.33 32.33 -23.44
C ILE A 751 18.30 31.66 -24.44
N ASN A 752 19.51 32.22 -24.49
CA ASN A 752 20.70 31.60 -25.09
C ASN A 752 21.55 30.96 -23.99
N ILE A 753 21.76 29.65 -24.06
CA ILE A 753 22.57 28.93 -23.08
C ILE A 753 23.82 28.39 -23.78
N PRO A 754 25.01 28.93 -23.51
CA PRO A 754 26.24 28.36 -24.01
C PRO A 754 26.44 26.93 -23.47
N ILE A 755 26.71 25.98 -24.34
CA ILE A 755 26.98 24.58 -23.97
C ILE A 755 28.43 24.26 -24.30
N ARG A 756 29.17 23.83 -23.29
CA ARG A 756 30.56 23.37 -23.43
C ARG A 756 30.58 21.86 -23.51
N VAL A 757 31.38 21.35 -24.45
CA VAL A 757 31.70 19.93 -24.53
C VAL A 757 33.22 19.80 -24.57
N LEU A 758 33.79 19.23 -23.50
CA LEU A 758 35.20 18.87 -23.42
C LEU A 758 35.35 17.40 -23.74
N THR A 759 36.44 17.02 -24.40
CA THR A 759 36.77 15.62 -24.65
C THR A 759 38.28 15.49 -24.73
N GLY A 760 38.85 14.47 -24.10
CA GLY A 760 40.27 14.14 -24.22
C GLY A 760 40.59 13.22 -25.39
N VAL A 761 39.59 12.85 -26.21
CA VAL A 761 39.79 12.04 -27.42
C VAL A 761 39.22 12.77 -28.62
N THR A 762 40.08 13.08 -29.59
CA THR A 762 39.62 13.61 -30.89
C THR A 762 38.89 12.52 -31.68
N GLY A 763 37.67 12.79 -32.14
CA GLY A 763 36.91 11.84 -32.94
C GLY A 763 35.42 12.15 -33.03
N ILE A 764 34.68 11.18 -33.57
CA ILE A 764 33.23 11.27 -33.70
C ILE A 764 32.58 11.12 -32.32
N HIS A 765 31.78 12.11 -31.96
CA HIS A 765 30.92 12.10 -30.78
C HIS A 765 29.47 12.18 -31.23
N THR A 766 28.58 11.56 -30.47
CA THR A 766 27.14 11.71 -30.63
C THR A 766 26.66 12.77 -29.65
N ILE A 767 26.03 13.81 -30.16
CA ILE A 767 25.22 14.72 -29.34
C ILE A 767 23.78 14.25 -29.42
N SER A 768 23.11 14.18 -28.28
CA SER A 768 21.70 13.79 -28.22
C SER A 768 20.97 14.53 -27.11
N VAL A 769 19.65 14.60 -27.25
CA VAL A 769 18.77 15.17 -26.23
C VAL A 769 17.66 14.20 -25.84
N GLU A 770 17.17 14.33 -24.61
CA GLU A 770 16.04 13.55 -24.09
C GLU A 770 15.00 14.49 -23.46
N ASN A 771 13.75 14.02 -23.44
CA ASN A 771 12.58 14.71 -22.87
C ASN A 771 12.39 16.15 -23.38
N ILE A 772 12.51 16.35 -24.69
CA ILE A 772 12.25 17.64 -25.36
C ILE A 772 10.84 18.15 -25.04
N GLU A 773 9.91 17.24 -24.78
CA GLU A 773 8.54 17.56 -24.41
C GLU A 773 8.40 18.35 -23.11
N SER A 774 9.38 18.27 -22.20
CA SER A 774 9.44 19.15 -21.02
C SER A 774 9.57 20.63 -21.39
N LEU A 775 10.02 20.90 -22.61
CA LEU A 775 10.13 22.23 -23.22
C LEU A 775 9.09 22.45 -24.34
N THR A 776 8.04 21.61 -24.45
CA THR A 776 7.08 21.59 -25.60
C THR A 776 6.49 22.95 -25.97
N ASN A 777 6.32 23.85 -25.01
CA ASN A 777 5.73 25.15 -25.29
C ASN A 777 6.74 26.12 -25.93
N ALA A 778 8.05 25.86 -25.87
CA ALA A 778 9.07 26.73 -26.42
C ALA A 778 8.84 26.96 -27.93
N ALA A 779 8.92 28.22 -28.37
CA ALA A 779 8.73 28.55 -29.77
C ALA A 779 9.74 27.84 -30.68
N CYS A 780 10.99 27.71 -30.23
CA CYS A 780 12.04 26.93 -30.87
C CYS A 780 12.94 26.22 -29.84
N LEU A 781 13.63 25.17 -30.32
CA LEU A 781 14.71 24.52 -29.62
C LEU A 781 15.84 24.23 -30.62
N ILE A 782 16.82 25.12 -30.71
CA ILE A 782 17.89 25.07 -31.72
C ILE A 782 19.24 24.99 -31.01
N LEU A 783 20.10 24.06 -31.44
CA LEU A 783 21.49 24.02 -31.03
C LEU A 783 22.37 24.56 -32.17
N GLU A 784 22.93 25.75 -32.00
CA GLU A 784 23.91 26.35 -32.91
C GLU A 784 25.30 25.79 -32.60
N ASP A 785 25.95 25.20 -33.59
CA ASP A 785 27.35 24.80 -33.52
C ASP A 785 28.26 25.98 -33.91
N LEU A 786 28.90 26.60 -32.92
CA LEU A 786 29.74 27.79 -33.11
C LEU A 786 30.99 27.55 -33.96
N TYR A 787 31.39 26.30 -34.15
CA TYR A 787 32.56 25.97 -34.95
C TYR A 787 32.23 25.77 -36.43
N THR A 788 31.10 25.13 -36.74
CA THR A 788 30.68 24.87 -38.13
C THR A 788 29.71 25.92 -38.66
N GLY A 789 29.03 26.65 -37.78
CA GLY A 789 27.92 27.56 -38.09
C GLY A 789 26.61 26.84 -38.42
N ILE A 790 26.51 25.53 -38.14
CA ILE A 790 25.31 24.74 -38.43
C ILE A 790 24.33 24.84 -37.26
N ASN A 791 23.04 25.07 -37.57
CA ASN A 791 21.95 25.06 -36.61
C ASN A 791 21.18 23.74 -36.68
N TYR A 792 21.10 23.05 -35.54
CA TYR A 792 20.34 21.80 -35.40
C TYR A 792 19.02 22.10 -34.68
N ASN A 793 17.89 21.94 -35.37
CA ASN A 793 16.58 21.98 -34.72
C ASN A 793 16.35 20.65 -33.99
N LEU A 794 16.41 20.68 -32.67
CA LEU A 794 16.41 19.49 -31.82
C LEU A 794 15.05 18.77 -31.79
N SER A 795 13.96 19.47 -32.14
CA SER A 795 12.63 18.85 -32.28
C SER A 795 12.54 17.89 -33.48
N PHE A 796 13.40 18.06 -34.49
CA PHE A 796 13.46 17.18 -35.67
C PHE A 796 14.70 16.30 -35.71
N THR A 797 15.83 16.79 -35.19
CA THR A 797 17.11 16.10 -35.15
C THR A 797 17.58 15.98 -33.69
N PRO A 798 16.96 15.11 -32.88
CA PRO A 798 17.27 14.99 -31.46
C PRO A 798 18.61 14.29 -31.19
N SER A 799 19.25 13.72 -32.22
CA SER A 799 20.57 13.11 -32.12
C SER A 799 21.33 13.21 -33.45
N PHE A 800 22.61 13.53 -33.37
CA PHE A 800 23.49 13.66 -34.53
C PHE A 800 24.96 13.44 -34.15
N ASN A 801 25.78 13.11 -35.14
CA ASN A 801 27.20 12.86 -34.97
C ASN A 801 28.02 14.07 -35.42
N ILE A 802 29.04 14.40 -34.63
CA ILE A 802 29.95 15.52 -34.90
C ILE A 802 31.39 15.09 -34.66
N GLN A 803 32.32 15.78 -35.32
CA GLN A 803 33.74 15.67 -35.00
C GLN A 803 34.08 16.67 -33.88
N LEU A 804 34.50 16.15 -32.72
CA LEU A 804 35.10 16.96 -31.66
C LEU A 804 36.60 16.74 -31.64
N PHE A 805 37.33 17.80 -31.33
CA PHE A 805 38.79 17.79 -31.21
C PHE A 805 39.17 18.02 -29.75
N ASP A 806 40.36 17.53 -29.39
CA ASP A 806 40.91 17.68 -28.05
C ASP A 806 41.07 19.17 -27.70
N THR A 807 40.24 19.61 -26.74
CA THR A 807 40.08 20.93 -26.13
C THR A 807 39.71 22.14 -27.00
N THR A 808 38.64 22.83 -26.56
CA THR A 808 38.65 24.30 -26.37
C THR A 808 37.95 24.62 -25.05
N THR A 809 38.48 25.57 -24.27
CA THR A 809 37.88 26.06 -23.01
C THR A 809 36.63 26.92 -23.20
N LEU A 810 36.22 27.16 -24.44
CA LEU A 810 35.02 27.93 -24.78
C LEU A 810 33.82 27.01 -25.02
N ALA A 811 32.61 27.55 -24.92
CA ALA A 811 31.41 26.82 -25.31
C ALA A 811 31.49 26.40 -26.79
N ARG A 812 31.09 25.17 -27.09
CA ARG A 812 31.03 24.64 -28.45
C ARG A 812 29.71 25.00 -29.13
N PHE A 813 28.64 25.05 -28.36
CA PHE A 813 27.30 25.34 -28.86
C PHE A 813 26.67 26.52 -28.13
N ILE A 814 25.65 27.10 -28.77
CA ILE A 814 24.61 27.87 -28.10
C ILE A 814 23.31 27.10 -28.24
N LEU A 815 22.65 26.81 -27.12
CA LEU A 815 21.29 26.31 -27.10
C LEU A 815 20.33 27.50 -27.05
N HIS A 816 19.60 27.71 -28.13
CA HIS A 816 18.52 28.68 -28.24
C HIS A 816 17.21 28.05 -27.79
N ILE A 817 16.60 28.62 -26.75
CA ILE A 817 15.29 28.22 -26.26
C ILE A 817 14.35 29.42 -26.41
N GLY A 818 13.38 29.29 -27.31
CA GLY A 818 12.38 30.33 -27.58
C GLY A 818 11.32 30.41 -26.48
N ALA A 819 10.76 31.60 -26.28
CA ALA A 819 9.65 31.79 -25.33
C ALA A 819 8.45 30.86 -25.62
N PRO A 820 7.66 30.48 -24.60
CA PRO A 820 6.44 29.69 -24.77
C PRO A 820 5.46 30.32 -25.77
N LYS A 821 4.86 29.52 -26.66
CA LYS A 821 3.80 29.95 -27.59
C LYS A 821 2.48 29.24 -27.34
N ILE A 822 1.39 29.92 -27.69
CA ILE A 822 0.01 29.46 -27.57
C ILE A 822 -0.68 29.72 -28.93
N ILE A 823 -1.36 28.70 -29.44
CA ILE A 823 -2.19 28.78 -30.65
C ILE A 823 -3.60 28.35 -30.28
N GLU A 824 -4.57 29.25 -30.37
CA GLU A 824 -5.99 28.96 -30.13
C GLU A 824 -6.76 29.04 -31.45
N THR A 825 -7.73 28.15 -31.65
CA THR A 825 -8.57 28.13 -32.85
C THR A 825 -10.06 28.19 -32.50
N THR A 826 -10.80 28.97 -33.27
CA THR A 826 -12.26 28.86 -33.37
C THR A 826 -12.57 28.18 -34.69
N GLU A 827 -13.14 26.97 -34.62
CA GLU A 827 -13.53 26.20 -35.81
C GLU A 827 -14.70 26.84 -36.56
N ILE A 828 -14.86 26.44 -37.82
CA ILE A 828 -15.92 26.97 -38.68
C ILE A 828 -17.30 26.60 -38.12
N SER A 829 -18.23 27.55 -38.04
CA SER A 829 -19.54 27.30 -37.42
C SER A 829 -20.49 26.50 -38.30
N CYS A 830 -20.30 26.52 -39.62
CA CYS A 830 -21.09 25.80 -40.63
C CYS A 830 -20.29 25.47 -41.88
N ILE A 831 -20.73 24.44 -42.60
CA ILE A 831 -20.18 24.13 -43.92
C ILE A 831 -20.29 25.37 -44.83
N ASN A 832 -19.13 25.81 -45.35
CA ASN A 832 -18.95 26.99 -46.20
C ASN A 832 -19.09 28.37 -45.52
N ASN A 833 -19.15 28.43 -44.17
CA ASN A 833 -19.00 29.71 -43.48
C ASN A 833 -17.53 30.15 -43.45
N GLN A 834 -17.34 31.47 -43.36
CA GLN A 834 -16.03 32.12 -43.25
C GLN A 834 -15.93 32.83 -41.90
N ASP A 835 -16.00 32.07 -40.82
CA ASP A 835 -16.01 32.58 -39.44
C ASP A 835 -15.00 31.88 -38.52
N GLY A 836 -14.07 31.12 -39.09
CA GLY A 836 -12.95 30.57 -38.34
C GLY A 836 -11.99 31.65 -37.87
N GLU A 837 -11.29 31.35 -36.78
CA GLU A 837 -10.33 32.24 -36.14
C GLU A 837 -9.09 31.46 -35.69
N ILE A 838 -7.92 32.09 -35.79
CA ILE A 838 -6.66 31.59 -35.22
C ILE A 838 -6.04 32.74 -34.43
N ILE A 839 -5.73 32.48 -33.16
CA ILE A 839 -5.01 33.41 -32.27
C ILE A 839 -3.62 32.82 -32.03
N PHE A 840 -2.58 33.59 -32.32
CA PHE A 840 -1.21 33.24 -31.97
C PHE A 840 -0.70 34.19 -30.89
N THR A 841 -0.16 33.65 -29.80
CA THR A 841 0.49 34.41 -28.74
C THR A 841 1.84 33.78 -28.42
N LYS A 842 2.89 34.59 -28.28
CA LYS A 842 4.20 34.14 -27.75
C LYS A 842 4.49 34.93 -26.49
N ASN A 843 4.74 34.23 -25.39
CA ASN A 843 5.04 34.80 -24.08
C ASN A 843 6.52 35.25 -24.00
N SER A 844 6.93 36.15 -24.88
CA SER A 844 8.27 36.72 -24.93
C SER A 844 8.29 38.15 -24.40
N ALA A 845 9.42 38.56 -23.81
CA ALA A 845 9.69 39.96 -23.50
C ALA A 845 10.14 40.76 -24.74
N SER A 846 10.59 40.06 -25.80
CA SER A 846 11.03 40.65 -27.06
C SER A 846 9.94 40.53 -28.12
N PRO A 847 9.56 41.63 -28.81
CA PRO A 847 8.60 41.56 -29.89
C PRO A 847 9.17 40.84 -31.12
N PHE A 848 8.30 40.25 -31.93
CA PHE A 848 8.66 39.47 -33.12
C PHE A 848 7.71 39.75 -34.28
N ASP A 849 8.02 39.22 -35.45
CA ASP A 849 7.18 39.37 -36.64
C ASP A 849 6.33 38.11 -36.85
N ILE A 850 5.05 38.28 -37.21
CA ILE A 850 4.10 37.21 -37.53
C ILE A 850 3.65 37.38 -38.97
N THR A 851 3.78 36.35 -39.78
CA THR A 851 3.27 36.27 -41.15
C THR A 851 2.34 35.07 -41.31
N TRP A 852 1.08 35.35 -41.58
CA TRP A 852 0.05 34.34 -41.84
C TRP A 852 0.03 33.98 -43.31
N LYS A 853 0.04 32.68 -43.62
CA LYS A 853 -0.08 32.16 -44.99
C LYS A 853 -1.24 31.17 -45.10
N ASP A 854 -1.84 31.10 -46.28
CA ASP A 854 -2.84 30.09 -46.60
C ASP A 854 -2.20 28.74 -46.96
N GLY A 855 -3.02 27.73 -47.25
CA GLY A 855 -2.58 26.39 -47.66
C GLY A 855 -1.76 26.36 -48.97
N THR A 856 -1.70 27.46 -49.71
CA THR A 856 -0.86 27.63 -50.91
C THR A 856 0.46 28.35 -50.62
N LEU A 857 0.75 28.61 -49.33
CA LEU A 857 1.88 29.41 -48.84
C LEU A 857 1.83 30.89 -49.29
N THR A 858 0.66 31.38 -49.69
CA THR A 858 0.47 32.80 -50.03
C THR A 858 0.24 33.60 -48.75
N THR A 859 0.96 34.71 -48.59
CA THR A 859 0.79 35.61 -47.43
C THR A 859 -0.58 36.29 -47.45
N ILE A 860 -1.32 36.13 -46.36
CA ILE A 860 -2.64 36.73 -46.15
C ILE A 860 -2.56 37.96 -45.24
N SER A 861 -1.70 37.91 -44.22
CA SER A 861 -1.50 39.00 -43.26
C SER A 861 -0.08 38.95 -42.71
N SER A 862 0.49 40.11 -42.39
CA SER A 862 1.76 40.23 -41.67
C SER A 862 1.69 41.35 -40.64
N LYS A 863 2.25 41.10 -39.46
CA LYS A 863 2.47 42.07 -38.40
C LYS A 863 3.92 42.03 -37.98
N THR A 864 4.47 43.20 -37.66
CA THR A 864 5.85 43.31 -37.18
C THR A 864 5.88 43.88 -35.78
N ASN A 865 6.89 43.47 -35.00
CA ASN A 865 7.09 43.88 -33.62
C ASN A 865 5.84 43.69 -32.71
N VAL A 866 5.23 42.51 -32.75
CA VAL A 866 4.07 42.15 -31.92
C VAL A 866 4.41 41.02 -30.95
N LEU A 867 3.54 40.81 -29.95
CA LEU A 867 3.61 39.66 -29.03
C LEU A 867 2.50 38.63 -29.27
N SER A 868 1.43 39.06 -29.94
CA SER A 868 0.33 38.23 -30.40
C SER A 868 -0.30 38.86 -31.64
N ASP A 869 -0.98 38.04 -32.43
CA ASP A 869 -1.85 38.49 -33.51
C ASP A 869 -3.00 37.51 -33.70
N THR A 870 -4.07 38.00 -34.31
CA THR A 870 -5.30 37.22 -34.53
C THR A 870 -5.70 37.28 -35.99
N LEU A 871 -5.97 36.11 -36.57
CA LEU A 871 -6.47 35.96 -37.93
C LEU A 871 -7.92 35.47 -37.89
N ILE A 872 -8.86 36.30 -38.36
CA ILE A 872 -10.32 36.06 -38.35
C ILE A 872 -10.89 35.89 -39.76
N ASN A 873 -12.16 35.49 -39.84
CA ASN A 873 -12.91 35.29 -41.08
C ASN A 873 -12.19 34.26 -41.98
N LEU A 874 -11.91 33.09 -41.42
CA LEU A 874 -11.23 32.02 -42.12
C LEU A 874 -12.22 30.97 -42.61
N ASN A 875 -11.89 30.33 -43.72
CA ASN A 875 -12.60 29.16 -44.22
C ASN A 875 -11.97 27.89 -43.61
N ASN A 876 -12.61 26.73 -43.78
CA ASN A 876 -11.91 25.48 -43.53
C ASN A 876 -10.66 25.39 -44.44
N GLY A 877 -9.58 24.81 -43.93
CA GLY A 877 -8.34 24.69 -44.66
C GLY A 877 -7.11 24.69 -43.76
N THR A 878 -5.95 24.52 -44.39
CA THR A 878 -4.65 24.61 -43.72
C THR A 878 -4.14 26.05 -43.78
N TYR A 879 -3.62 26.52 -42.66
CA TYR A 879 -2.98 27.82 -42.49
C TYR A 879 -1.59 27.63 -41.92
N TYR A 880 -0.69 28.55 -42.24
CA TYR A 880 0.67 28.57 -41.69
C TYR A 880 0.94 29.87 -40.97
N ILE A 881 1.64 29.78 -39.84
CA ILE A 881 2.08 30.92 -39.04
C ILE A 881 3.60 30.95 -39.13
N GLU A 882 4.14 31.89 -39.89
CA GLU A 882 5.57 32.12 -39.94
C GLU A 882 5.95 33.20 -38.93
N THR A 883 6.76 32.85 -37.92
CA THR A 883 7.31 33.83 -36.97
C THR A 883 8.78 34.06 -37.22
N THR A 884 9.20 35.32 -37.24
CA THR A 884 10.62 35.69 -37.30
C THR A 884 11.01 36.38 -36.01
N ASP A 885 12.00 35.82 -35.31
CA ASP A 885 12.63 36.45 -34.16
C ASP A 885 14.17 36.36 -34.25
N ASN A 886 14.86 37.17 -33.45
CA ASN A 886 16.33 37.25 -33.48
C ASN A 886 17.03 36.02 -32.88
N LEU A 887 16.34 35.21 -32.07
CA LEU A 887 16.92 34.07 -31.35
C LEU A 887 16.76 32.77 -32.16
N CYS A 888 15.53 32.46 -32.51
CA CYS A 888 15.06 31.27 -33.20
C CYS A 888 15.08 31.40 -34.73
N GLY A 889 15.26 32.61 -35.26
CA GLY A 889 15.13 32.86 -36.70
C GLY A 889 13.69 32.69 -37.18
N ASN A 890 13.52 32.06 -38.35
CA ASN A 890 12.21 31.83 -38.95
C ASN A 890 11.65 30.46 -38.57
N ILE A 891 10.44 30.45 -38.00
CA ILE A 891 9.70 29.24 -37.60
C ILE A 891 8.37 29.22 -38.33
N ILE A 892 7.90 28.04 -38.75
CA ILE A 892 6.59 27.87 -39.39
C ILE A 892 5.76 26.87 -38.60
N ASP A 893 4.63 27.31 -38.07
CA ASP A 893 3.59 26.45 -37.49
C ASP A 893 2.48 26.17 -38.49
N THR A 894 1.83 25.01 -38.38
CA THR A 894 0.70 24.61 -39.22
C THR A 894 -0.57 24.49 -38.38
N VAL A 895 -1.65 25.10 -38.84
CA VAL A 895 -2.97 25.06 -38.19
C VAL A 895 -4.00 24.58 -39.22
N ILE A 896 -4.96 23.74 -38.81
CA ILE A 896 -6.01 23.24 -39.68
C ILE A 896 -7.35 23.62 -39.07
N LEU A 897 -8.15 24.38 -39.82
CA LEU A 897 -9.56 24.63 -39.49
C LEU A 897 -10.43 23.65 -40.26
N VAL A 898 -11.36 22.98 -39.57
CA VAL A 898 -12.23 21.95 -40.13
C VAL A 898 -13.69 22.42 -40.17
N ASN A 899 -14.45 21.85 -41.11
CA ASN A 899 -15.90 22.05 -41.12
C ASN A 899 -16.58 21.25 -40.00
N PRO A 900 -17.73 21.72 -39.49
CA PRO A 900 -18.57 20.91 -38.62
C PRO A 900 -19.21 19.76 -39.41
N LEU A 901 -19.68 18.73 -38.70
CA LEU A 901 -20.38 17.61 -39.32
C LEU A 901 -21.67 18.09 -40.01
N PRO A 902 -22.05 17.53 -41.19
CA PRO A 902 -23.24 17.95 -41.91
C PRO A 902 -24.52 17.64 -41.14
N ILE A 903 -25.47 18.59 -41.14
CA ILE A 903 -26.80 18.41 -40.54
C ILE A 903 -27.70 17.66 -41.51
N THR A 904 -28.45 16.68 -41.00
CA THR A 904 -29.53 16.03 -41.76
C THR A 904 -30.88 16.30 -41.11
N ALA A 905 -31.86 16.69 -41.91
CA ALA A 905 -33.25 16.75 -41.49
C ALA A 905 -33.98 15.48 -41.92
N ALA A 906 -34.66 14.82 -40.99
CA ALA A 906 -35.47 13.65 -41.28
C ALA A 906 -36.49 13.44 -40.16
N PHE A 907 -37.69 12.99 -40.50
CA PHE A 907 -38.67 12.53 -39.53
C PHE A 907 -39.52 11.39 -40.07
N SER A 908 -40.29 10.76 -39.19
CA SER A 908 -41.23 9.70 -39.55
C SER A 908 -42.48 9.72 -38.67
N THR A 909 -43.53 9.07 -39.16
CA THR A 909 -44.80 8.82 -38.46
C THR A 909 -45.17 7.34 -38.60
N VAL A 910 -46.09 6.85 -37.76
CA VAL A 910 -46.52 5.43 -37.78
C VAL A 910 -47.37 5.06 -39.01
N LYS A 911 -48.03 6.05 -39.62
CA LYS A 911 -48.83 5.94 -40.85
C LYS A 911 -48.82 7.28 -41.57
N ASP A 912 -49.21 7.30 -42.83
CA ASP A 912 -49.37 8.51 -43.65
C ASP A 912 -50.81 9.02 -43.69
N THR A 913 -51.78 8.20 -43.28
CA THR A 913 -53.21 8.53 -43.24
C THR A 913 -53.79 8.32 -41.84
N PHE A 914 -54.43 9.34 -41.28
CA PHE A 914 -55.04 9.31 -39.94
C PHE A 914 -56.52 9.68 -39.98
N ASP A 915 -57.24 9.24 -38.96
CA ASP A 915 -58.59 9.74 -38.70
C ASP A 915 -58.52 11.12 -38.04
N ILE A 916 -59.50 11.98 -38.30
CA ILE A 916 -59.58 13.34 -37.75
C ILE A 916 -59.58 13.37 -36.22
N THR A 917 -59.97 12.28 -35.56
CA THR A 917 -59.94 12.15 -34.10
C THR A 917 -58.58 11.74 -33.54
N GLU A 918 -57.61 11.36 -34.37
CA GLU A 918 -56.30 10.89 -33.95
C GLU A 918 -55.25 12.01 -33.94
N ALA A 919 -54.34 11.97 -32.95
CA ALA A 919 -53.14 12.79 -32.95
C ALA A 919 -52.03 12.11 -33.77
N VAL A 920 -51.39 12.86 -34.66
CA VAL A 920 -50.20 12.43 -35.39
C VAL A 920 -48.98 12.66 -34.48
N VAL A 921 -48.21 11.62 -34.23
CA VAL A 921 -46.95 11.71 -33.47
C VAL A 921 -45.79 11.69 -34.47
N PHE A 922 -44.98 12.74 -34.45
CA PHE A 922 -43.80 12.87 -35.30
C PHE A 922 -42.55 12.47 -34.52
N THR A 923 -41.79 11.52 -35.06
CA THR A 923 -40.49 11.12 -34.52
C THR A 923 -39.38 11.71 -35.36
N ASN A 924 -38.59 12.58 -34.77
CA ASN A 924 -37.41 13.17 -35.37
C ASN A 924 -36.28 12.16 -35.51
N ALA A 925 -35.68 12.11 -36.69
CA ALA A 925 -34.56 11.27 -37.07
C ALA A 925 -33.36 12.10 -37.59
N SER A 926 -33.32 13.40 -37.29
CA SER A 926 -32.22 14.28 -37.62
C SER A 926 -30.91 13.92 -36.95
N LEU A 927 -29.79 14.18 -37.64
CA LEU A 927 -28.43 14.06 -37.11
C LEU A 927 -27.74 15.43 -37.09
N ASN A 928 -26.86 15.63 -36.09
CA ASN A 928 -26.01 16.80 -35.92
C ASN A 928 -26.76 18.15 -35.77
N ALA A 929 -28.03 18.14 -35.36
CA ALA A 929 -28.82 19.33 -35.03
C ALA A 929 -29.14 19.39 -33.53
N VAL A 930 -29.20 20.60 -32.96
CA VAL A 930 -29.59 20.86 -31.57
C VAL A 930 -30.94 21.58 -31.44
N ASP A 931 -31.44 22.17 -32.53
CA ASP A 931 -32.71 22.90 -32.59
C ASP A 931 -33.62 22.36 -33.71
N TYR A 932 -34.93 22.43 -33.50
CA TYR A 932 -35.95 21.91 -34.41
C TYR A 932 -37.11 22.89 -34.57
N SER A 933 -37.61 23.02 -35.80
CA SER A 933 -38.78 23.84 -36.13
C SER A 933 -39.69 23.07 -37.08
N TRP A 934 -40.93 22.87 -36.64
CA TRP A 934 -41.95 22.11 -37.35
C TRP A 934 -43.03 23.05 -37.86
N ASP A 935 -43.48 22.82 -39.09
CA ASP A 935 -44.70 23.37 -39.67
C ASP A 935 -45.60 22.19 -40.05
N PHE A 936 -46.79 22.12 -39.47
CA PHE A 936 -47.72 21.00 -39.73
C PHE A 936 -48.56 21.20 -41.00
N GLY A 937 -48.41 22.31 -41.72
CA GLY A 937 -49.12 22.58 -42.97
C GLY A 937 -50.57 23.06 -42.79
N ASP A 938 -51.04 23.20 -41.55
CA ASP A 938 -52.37 23.70 -41.19
C ASP A 938 -52.35 25.10 -40.53
N GLY A 939 -51.16 25.73 -40.50
CA GLY A 939 -50.90 27.01 -39.85
C GLY A 939 -50.38 26.90 -38.41
N ASN A 940 -50.31 25.70 -37.83
CA ASN A 940 -49.67 25.45 -36.53
C ASN A 940 -48.21 24.99 -36.69
N ALA A 941 -47.40 25.30 -35.68
CA ALA A 941 -45.98 24.99 -35.66
C ALA A 941 -45.54 24.48 -34.28
N SER A 942 -44.34 23.87 -34.20
CA SER A 942 -43.75 23.42 -32.93
C SER A 942 -42.22 23.52 -32.96
N SER A 943 -41.59 23.68 -31.80
CA SER A 943 -40.13 23.61 -31.63
C SER A 943 -39.67 22.38 -30.84
N GLN A 944 -40.59 21.45 -30.52
CA GLN A 944 -40.25 20.24 -29.78
C GLN A 944 -39.48 19.26 -30.66
N ALA A 945 -38.57 18.48 -30.07
CA ALA A 945 -37.83 17.47 -30.81
C ALA A 945 -38.75 16.37 -31.40
N ASN A 946 -39.80 15.94 -30.70
CA ASN A 946 -40.76 14.95 -31.17
C ASN A 946 -42.19 15.42 -30.85
N PRO A 947 -42.82 16.26 -31.69
CA PRO A 947 -44.13 16.82 -31.39
C PRO A 947 -45.27 15.83 -31.68
N SER A 948 -46.43 16.10 -31.07
CA SER A 948 -47.69 15.49 -31.44
C SER A 948 -48.69 16.58 -31.85
N HIS A 949 -49.43 16.37 -32.94
CA HIS A 949 -50.35 17.34 -33.51
C HIS A 949 -51.69 16.70 -33.92
N THR A 950 -52.79 17.40 -33.67
CA THR A 950 -54.15 16.98 -34.06
C THR A 950 -54.71 17.96 -35.09
N TYR A 951 -55.23 17.45 -36.21
CA TYR A 951 -55.78 18.28 -37.28
C TYR A 951 -57.28 18.51 -37.10
N ALA A 952 -57.71 19.76 -37.23
CA ALA A 952 -59.11 20.15 -37.03
C ALA A 952 -60.00 19.91 -38.26
N GLN A 953 -59.41 19.65 -39.43
CA GLN A 953 -60.13 19.42 -40.68
C GLN A 953 -59.54 18.21 -41.42
N ILE A 954 -60.36 17.56 -42.24
CA ILE A 954 -59.90 16.55 -43.19
C ILE A 954 -59.14 17.23 -44.34
N GLY A 955 -58.10 16.57 -44.86
CA GLY A 955 -57.28 17.10 -45.94
C GLY A 955 -55.88 16.52 -45.99
N ASP A 956 -55.10 16.92 -47.00
CA ASP A 956 -53.68 16.58 -47.13
C ASP A 956 -52.82 17.74 -46.63
N TYR A 957 -51.96 17.46 -45.67
CA TYR A 957 -51.09 18.42 -44.99
C TYR A 957 -49.62 18.11 -45.27
N LEU A 958 -48.89 19.08 -45.83
CA LEU A 958 -47.45 18.93 -46.06
C LEU A 958 -46.69 19.38 -44.82
N VAL A 959 -46.22 18.41 -44.04
CA VAL A 959 -45.47 18.67 -42.80
C VAL A 959 -44.00 18.90 -43.12
N SER A 960 -43.41 19.94 -42.54
CA SER A 960 -42.01 20.33 -42.73
C SER A 960 -41.26 20.36 -41.40
N LEU A 961 -40.07 19.79 -41.36
CA LEU A 961 -39.11 19.89 -40.27
C LEU A 961 -37.88 20.65 -40.76
N ILE A 962 -37.46 21.68 -40.02
CA ILE A 962 -36.15 22.32 -40.14
C ILE A 962 -35.34 21.97 -38.90
N SER A 963 -34.14 21.42 -39.09
CA SER A 963 -33.23 21.04 -38.02
C SER A 963 -31.95 21.87 -38.12
N SER A 964 -31.50 22.47 -37.03
CA SER A 964 -30.39 23.43 -37.02
C SER A 964 -29.41 23.23 -35.88
N GLN A 965 -28.17 23.68 -36.09
CA GLN A 965 -27.13 23.75 -35.03
C GLN A 965 -26.95 25.17 -34.48
N ASN A 966 -27.19 26.17 -35.33
CA ASN A 966 -27.22 27.59 -35.02
C ASN A 966 -28.08 28.31 -36.08
N SER A 967 -28.24 29.63 -36.01
CA SER A 967 -29.08 30.41 -36.94
C SER A 967 -28.69 30.28 -38.41
N ASN A 968 -27.44 29.89 -38.70
CA ASN A 968 -26.87 29.89 -40.03
C ASN A 968 -26.67 28.47 -40.59
N CYS A 969 -26.90 27.43 -39.77
CA CYS A 969 -26.79 26.02 -40.13
C CYS A 969 -28.12 25.31 -39.99
N ASN A 970 -28.77 24.99 -41.10
CA ASN A 970 -29.99 24.19 -41.06
C ASN A 970 -30.13 23.24 -42.26
N ALA A 971 -30.88 22.17 -42.05
CA ALA A 971 -31.38 21.28 -43.08
C ALA A 971 -32.90 21.19 -42.96
N SER A 972 -33.59 20.84 -44.05
CA SER A 972 -35.05 20.67 -44.04
C SER A 972 -35.52 19.35 -44.65
N ASN A 973 -36.65 18.85 -44.17
CA ASN A 973 -37.30 17.64 -44.65
C ASN A 973 -38.82 17.83 -44.65
N GLN A 974 -39.51 17.22 -45.62
CA GLN A 974 -40.96 17.36 -45.78
C GLN A 974 -41.62 16.00 -46.08
N GLN A 975 -42.83 15.80 -45.54
CA GLN A 975 -43.65 14.61 -45.77
C GLN A 975 -45.14 14.99 -45.79
N LEU A 976 -45.92 14.38 -46.70
CA LEU A 976 -47.37 14.57 -46.79
C LEU A 976 -48.11 13.65 -45.79
N ILE A 977 -49.06 14.20 -45.04
CA ILE A 977 -49.93 13.49 -44.08
C ILE A 977 -51.39 13.74 -44.44
N THR A 978 -52.18 12.69 -44.59
CA THR A 978 -53.60 12.75 -45.00
C THR A 978 -54.52 12.51 -43.80
N ILE A 979 -55.51 13.38 -43.61
CA ILE A 979 -56.50 13.30 -42.52
C ILE A 979 -57.89 13.04 -43.10
N THR A 980 -58.57 12.02 -42.59
CA THR A 980 -59.87 11.53 -43.09
C THR A 980 -60.88 11.37 -41.97
N ASP A 981 -62.16 11.14 -42.28
CA ASP A 981 -63.22 10.87 -41.30
C ASP A 981 -63.70 9.41 -41.43
N ASN A 982 -64.07 8.80 -40.30
CA ASN A 982 -64.44 7.39 -40.18
C ASN A 982 -65.63 7.03 -41.08
N VAL A 983 -65.38 6.22 -42.12
CA VAL A 983 -66.43 5.64 -42.98
C VAL A 983 -67.20 4.58 -42.17
N THR A 984 -68.39 4.92 -41.65
CA THR A 984 -69.14 4.11 -40.67
C THR A 984 -70.24 3.19 -41.24
N SER A 985 -70.43 3.08 -42.56
CA SER A 985 -71.27 2.01 -43.12
C SER A 985 -71.04 1.77 -44.62
N VAL A 986 -70.99 0.50 -45.01
CA VAL A 986 -71.11 0.01 -46.40
C VAL A 986 -72.47 -0.68 -46.51
N ASP A 987 -73.44 -0.08 -47.19
CA ASP A 987 -74.68 -0.78 -47.55
C ASP A 987 -74.41 -1.73 -48.73
N GLU A 988 -74.56 -3.04 -48.51
CA GLU A 988 -74.55 -4.03 -49.59
C GLU A 988 -75.87 -3.94 -50.36
N TYR A 989 -75.90 -3.10 -51.41
CA TYR A 989 -76.97 -3.13 -52.40
C TYR A 989 -76.80 -4.40 -53.27
N ASN A 990 -77.43 -5.49 -52.82
CA ASN A 990 -77.58 -6.72 -53.57
C ASN A 990 -78.76 -6.58 -54.52
N ILE A 991 -78.49 -6.12 -55.74
CA ILE A 991 -79.07 -6.44 -57.05
C ILE A 991 -78.45 -5.40 -57.99
N MET A 992 -77.70 -5.82 -59.03
CA MET A 992 -77.56 -5.20 -60.37
C MET A 992 -76.39 -5.87 -61.11
N GLU A 993 -76.58 -6.21 -62.38
CA GLU A 993 -75.71 -7.04 -63.24
C GLU A 993 -74.40 -6.34 -63.72
N ASP A 994 -73.96 -5.27 -63.04
CA ASP A 994 -73.14 -4.22 -63.66
C ASP A 994 -71.68 -4.10 -63.15
N LEU A 995 -71.23 -4.86 -62.13
CA LEU A 995 -69.81 -4.95 -61.72
C LEU A 995 -69.39 -6.42 -61.52
N LYS A 996 -68.41 -6.87 -62.30
CA LYS A 996 -67.82 -8.20 -62.26
C LYS A 996 -66.36 -8.12 -61.84
N ILE A 997 -66.01 -8.86 -60.79
CA ILE A 997 -64.64 -8.97 -60.30
C ILE A 997 -64.30 -10.44 -60.23
N TRP A 998 -63.16 -10.82 -60.79
CA TRP A 998 -62.63 -12.17 -60.66
C TRP A 998 -61.12 -12.16 -60.64
N THR A 999 -60.54 -13.22 -60.09
CA THR A 999 -59.10 -13.38 -59.95
C THR A 999 -58.60 -14.58 -60.75
N GLN A 1000 -57.37 -14.48 -61.19
CA GLN A 1000 -56.51 -15.58 -61.64
C GLN A 1000 -55.17 -15.45 -60.91
N PRO A 1001 -54.31 -16.49 -60.90
CA PRO A 1001 -52.99 -16.37 -60.29
C PRO A 1001 -52.25 -15.13 -60.80
N ASN A 1002 -51.84 -14.24 -59.89
CA ASN A 1002 -51.16 -12.97 -60.16
C ASN A 1002 -51.95 -11.91 -60.92
N LEU A 1003 -53.25 -12.09 -61.17
CA LEU A 1003 -54.07 -11.12 -61.91
C LEU A 1003 -55.44 -10.92 -61.26
N LEU A 1004 -55.80 -9.65 -61.07
CA LEU A 1004 -57.14 -9.22 -60.67
C LEU A 1004 -57.82 -8.54 -61.85
N TYR A 1005 -59.01 -9.03 -62.23
CA TYR A 1005 -59.82 -8.47 -63.29
C TYR A 1005 -61.05 -7.79 -62.71
N ILE A 1006 -61.31 -6.57 -63.17
CA ILE A 1006 -62.43 -5.74 -62.74
C ILE A 1006 -63.10 -5.20 -64.00
N GLN A 1007 -64.39 -5.47 -64.15
CA GLN A 1007 -65.20 -4.99 -65.26
C GLN A 1007 -66.51 -4.41 -64.74
N PHE A 1008 -66.85 -3.19 -65.14
CA PHE A 1008 -68.13 -2.54 -64.80
C PHE A 1008 -68.88 -2.10 -66.07
N LYS A 1009 -70.20 -1.85 -65.98
CA LYS A 1009 -71.01 -1.47 -67.14
C LYS A 1009 -71.23 0.04 -67.26
N ASP A 1010 -71.31 0.74 -66.13
CA ASP A 1010 -71.57 2.18 -66.06
C ASP A 1010 -70.31 3.01 -66.38
N ALA A 1011 -70.47 4.10 -67.15
CA ALA A 1011 -69.37 4.97 -67.59
C ALA A 1011 -69.09 6.14 -66.63
N ASN A 1012 -69.79 6.22 -65.50
CA ASN A 1012 -69.75 7.37 -64.59
C ASN A 1012 -68.66 7.33 -63.50
N TYR A 1013 -67.70 6.39 -63.56
CA TYR A 1013 -66.58 6.29 -62.60
C TYR A 1013 -65.36 7.11 -63.05
N LYS A 1014 -64.70 7.79 -62.12
CA LYS A 1014 -63.50 8.62 -62.36
C LYS A 1014 -62.20 7.97 -61.91
N GLU A 1015 -62.23 7.07 -60.92
CA GLU A 1015 -61.02 6.47 -60.35
C GLU A 1015 -61.29 5.09 -59.76
N LEU A 1016 -60.31 4.20 -59.93
CA LEU A 1016 -60.25 2.86 -59.34
C LEU A 1016 -59.07 2.79 -58.37
N GLU A 1017 -59.35 2.52 -57.10
CA GLU A 1017 -58.35 2.26 -56.07
C GLU A 1017 -58.47 0.84 -55.53
N ILE A 1018 -57.35 0.22 -55.18
CA ILE A 1018 -57.30 -0.99 -54.37
C ILE A 1018 -56.57 -0.70 -53.07
N ARG A 1019 -57.21 -1.05 -51.96
CA ARG A 1019 -56.67 -0.86 -50.61
C ARG A 1019 -56.53 -2.20 -49.90
N ASP A 1020 -55.50 -2.32 -49.06
CA ASP A 1020 -55.39 -3.47 -48.15
C ASP A 1020 -56.37 -3.34 -46.96
N LEU A 1021 -56.41 -4.36 -46.10
CA LEU A 1021 -57.29 -4.38 -44.93
C LEU A 1021 -57.00 -3.28 -43.90
N LEU A 1022 -55.83 -2.63 -43.94
CA LEU A 1022 -55.45 -1.51 -43.08
C LEU A 1022 -55.78 -0.16 -43.73
N GLY A 1023 -56.38 -0.15 -44.91
CA GLY A 1023 -56.79 1.06 -45.64
C GLY A 1023 -55.70 1.68 -46.51
N LYS A 1024 -54.48 1.10 -46.52
CA LYS A 1024 -53.36 1.60 -47.32
C LYS A 1024 -53.64 1.36 -48.80
N ILE A 1025 -53.47 2.39 -49.62
CA ILE A 1025 -53.58 2.28 -51.08
C ILE A 1025 -52.42 1.45 -51.59
N VAL A 1026 -52.73 0.29 -52.18
CA VAL A 1026 -51.75 -0.58 -52.84
C VAL A 1026 -51.77 -0.41 -54.36
N PHE A 1027 -52.84 0.19 -54.89
CA PHE A 1027 -52.98 0.55 -56.29
C PHE A 1027 -54.02 1.67 -56.46
N SER A 1028 -53.77 2.63 -57.34
CA SER A 1028 -54.78 3.57 -57.82
C SER A 1028 -54.58 3.85 -59.32
N LYS A 1029 -55.69 4.06 -60.04
CA LYS A 1029 -55.67 4.47 -61.44
C LYS A 1029 -56.94 5.27 -61.80
N PRO A 1030 -56.81 6.42 -62.49
CA PRO A 1030 -57.95 7.13 -63.06
C PRO A 1030 -58.59 6.38 -64.25
N ILE A 1031 -59.91 6.48 -64.39
CA ILE A 1031 -60.69 5.78 -65.42
C ILE A 1031 -61.07 6.78 -66.53
N PHE A 1032 -60.67 6.48 -67.77
CA PHE A 1032 -61.00 7.27 -68.95
C PHE A 1032 -61.57 6.34 -70.04
N ASN A 1033 -62.89 6.22 -70.12
CA ASN A 1033 -63.67 5.54 -71.18
C ASN A 1033 -63.48 4.01 -71.34
N ASN A 1034 -62.63 3.35 -70.55
CA ASN A 1034 -62.48 1.90 -70.57
C ASN A 1034 -63.04 1.29 -69.28
N ASN A 1035 -63.93 0.32 -69.45
CA ASN A 1035 -64.73 -0.23 -68.37
C ASN A 1035 -64.23 -1.62 -67.92
N GLN A 1036 -63.07 -2.07 -68.42
CA GLN A 1036 -62.41 -3.31 -68.02
C GLN A 1036 -60.92 -3.08 -67.70
N HIS A 1037 -60.49 -3.54 -66.53
CA HIS A 1037 -59.15 -3.37 -66.00
C HIS A 1037 -58.57 -4.70 -65.52
N THR A 1038 -57.31 -4.95 -65.89
CA THR A 1038 -56.52 -6.08 -65.41
C THR A 1038 -55.33 -5.54 -64.63
N ILE A 1039 -55.16 -5.99 -63.38
CA ILE A 1039 -54.13 -5.53 -62.46
C ILE A 1039 -53.22 -6.71 -62.11
N ASN A 1040 -51.91 -6.51 -62.21
CA ASN A 1040 -50.92 -7.51 -61.79
C ASN A 1040 -50.77 -7.49 -60.27
N THR A 1041 -51.12 -8.59 -59.65
CA THR A 1041 -51.11 -8.74 -58.19
C THR A 1041 -49.93 -9.55 -57.68
N SER A 1042 -48.94 -9.91 -58.50
CA SER A 1042 -47.85 -10.84 -58.12
C SER A 1042 -47.01 -10.43 -56.91
N LYS A 1043 -46.96 -9.14 -56.58
CA LYS A 1043 -46.24 -8.61 -55.40
C LYS A 1043 -47.13 -8.40 -54.18
N TRP A 1044 -48.43 -8.69 -54.29
CA TRP A 1044 -49.40 -8.50 -53.23
C TRP A 1044 -49.45 -9.74 -52.35
N SER A 1045 -49.72 -9.56 -51.06
CA SER A 1045 -49.87 -10.68 -50.13
C SER A 1045 -51.22 -11.39 -50.36
N ASN A 1046 -51.27 -12.71 -50.15
CA ASN A 1046 -52.52 -13.46 -50.26
C ASN A 1046 -53.48 -13.04 -49.14
N SER A 1047 -54.42 -12.16 -49.46
CA SER A 1047 -55.28 -11.49 -48.48
C SER A 1047 -56.57 -10.98 -49.14
N ILE A 1048 -57.41 -10.39 -48.30
CA ILE A 1048 -58.56 -9.62 -48.71
C ILE A 1048 -58.11 -8.21 -49.09
N TYR A 1049 -58.60 -7.71 -50.22
CA TYR A 1049 -58.44 -6.33 -50.66
C TYR A 1049 -59.80 -5.69 -50.90
N LEU A 1050 -59.85 -4.37 -50.78
CA LEU A 1050 -61.02 -3.55 -51.07
C LEU A 1050 -60.81 -2.85 -52.41
N VAL A 1051 -61.67 -3.17 -53.38
CA VAL A 1051 -61.79 -2.48 -54.66
C VAL A 1051 -62.72 -1.30 -54.44
N VAL A 1052 -62.22 -0.08 -54.63
CA VAL A 1052 -62.98 1.17 -54.45
C VAL A 1052 -63.09 1.86 -55.80
N LEU A 1053 -64.31 1.99 -56.30
CA LEU A 1053 -64.63 2.75 -57.51
C LEU A 1053 -65.26 4.08 -57.11
N HIS A 1054 -64.63 5.18 -57.50
CA HIS A 1054 -65.12 6.53 -57.23
C HIS A 1054 -65.97 7.02 -58.40
N LYS A 1055 -67.21 7.40 -58.15
CA LYS A 1055 -68.11 8.02 -59.14
C LYS A 1055 -67.80 9.51 -59.30
N THR A 1056 -68.14 10.04 -60.47
CA THR A 1056 -67.99 11.48 -60.79
C THR A 1056 -68.85 12.38 -59.90
N ASN A 1057 -69.99 11.88 -59.40
CA ASN A 1057 -70.86 12.57 -58.44
C ASN A 1057 -70.35 12.54 -56.98
N GLY A 1058 -69.21 11.91 -56.71
CA GLY A 1058 -68.60 11.82 -55.38
C GLY A 1058 -68.95 10.57 -54.57
N GLU A 1059 -69.92 9.77 -55.01
CA GLU A 1059 -70.24 8.49 -54.37
C GLU A 1059 -69.13 7.44 -54.62
N ARG A 1060 -68.99 6.46 -53.73
CA ARG A 1060 -68.01 5.38 -53.87
C ARG A 1060 -68.71 4.03 -53.80
N GLU A 1061 -68.31 3.13 -54.68
CA GLU A 1061 -68.69 1.72 -54.60
C GLU A 1061 -67.49 0.89 -54.15
N VAL A 1062 -67.68 0.11 -53.09
CA VAL A 1062 -66.63 -0.71 -52.51
C VAL A 1062 -67.00 -2.19 -52.62
N ARG A 1063 -66.10 -3.00 -53.18
CA ARG A 1063 -66.23 -4.45 -53.23
C ARG A 1063 -65.02 -5.12 -52.63
N LYS A 1064 -65.30 -6.10 -51.78
CA LYS A 1064 -64.29 -6.99 -51.23
C LYS A 1064 -63.90 -8.03 -52.28
N VAL A 1065 -62.60 -8.23 -52.47
CA VAL A 1065 -62.06 -9.31 -53.30
C VAL A 1065 -60.98 -10.05 -52.53
N ILE A 1066 -60.92 -11.37 -52.70
CA ILE A 1066 -59.83 -12.18 -52.17
C ILE A 1066 -58.82 -12.36 -53.30
N VAL A 1067 -57.60 -11.88 -53.09
CA VAL A 1067 -56.49 -12.08 -54.01
C VAL A 1067 -55.63 -13.20 -53.45
N SER A 1068 -55.54 -14.29 -54.21
CA SER A 1068 -54.64 -15.42 -53.95
C SER A 1068 -53.76 -15.62 -55.17
N ASN A 1069 -52.48 -15.26 -55.06
CA ASN A 1069 -51.47 -15.39 -56.09
C ASN A 1069 -50.89 -16.79 -56.19
#